data_AF-A0A542ZUG1-F1
#
_entry.id   AF-A0A542ZUG1-F1
#
_cell.length_a   1.000
_cell.length_b   1.000
_cell.length_c   1.000
_cell.angle_alpha   90.00
_cell.angle_beta   90.00
_cell.angle_gamma   90.00
#
_symmetry.space_group_name_H-M   'P 1'
#
loop_
_entity.id
_entity.type
_entity.pdbx_description
1 polymer ?
#
loop_
_entity_poly.entity_id
_entity_poly.type
_entity_poly.pdbx_seq_one_letter_code
_entity_poly.pdbx_strand_id
1 'polypeptide(L)'
;MGLRNLRRRIQRAWGASPTPAPAVPAKSRTQQDHCTAAAEMLIEAGLFDMAFYSSIAGRQFKTEKRAARHYVMRGMRHHAPCHPLLMPGALPLRIRQSWKHAEVADVIRELRKPSARKFAWSPLFDPRALAESDIDQDVLTTFATWDRDRALPLAWSMGRTLTLNAVSDDVARIAAELMVVRRRRRMSRTTSKSPVADISALKERIAHASLPSDEGRPLVSVVMPVWNRAEIMLPAVRSVLNQTLTDVELVIVDDGSTDGTADVLRELAQADERVKPLEGEHRGVSAARNIGLGHATGRFIAFLDSDNEWRSDFLATIVGAMHLDGLDAAYGIVHLVSDAGDEFLTFEGGLDDLLVRNHIDMNALVVRAEIAQQVGGFDESLRRWVDHDFAIRLARVAEPRLVPVVAVDYRQDADHDRITNREAGSWQYVVLSNNWCRWDLVESSMAERVAGRVSVLIPAYHEYEMTARAVETVLQCSAGHDVEIVVTDNGSYGWASIGLTEALYGLPNVRIAYAPTNLQFAGGSNLAFARSTGDTVVFLNNDTEVRDGWLQPLLDRLQDPQVRGVQPLLLYGDDTIQAAGTVFPAQGVLGMHLLAGFSRDDAAKISDQKFAAVTAAAVALRAEEVVEMRGFDPIFINGMEDIDLCLRMQERWGGHFEVATDAVVTHLESKTPGRGRNIAFNRGIFYDRWRGRMPGPDTGHFAAAGLEIAKLGVDVLPHPAPRPLLLRASGSDRIGEYRWSIKNPANPGPRGDKWGDTHYIAALRDALVAQGQDAVSLRHGAHAVPTTTIDDVNLVIRGLDRGYAHPGQINVLWVISHPELVTENEIAEFDLVFAASRGWAARMSERTGRDVRVLYQATDPELFAPADPSPAHASPADASFADAMPSGIALGRDVVFVGQARPTGPRKIVMDALAAGLDVQVWGPRWGTHIPAEHWRGEFLPNDQLAPLYRASGVILNDHHADMAAHGFIANRIFDALAAGARVISDPVDGLDEVFGTAVQTYSTVEDLRRLGDPAGWDAIFGSDEQRRDRALQVAAEHSFAARARTLVDAVREFDRRGR
;
A
#
# COMPACT_ATOMS: atom_id res chain seq x y z
N MET A 1 17.11 13.15 43.44
CA MET A 1 15.65 13.18 43.68
C MET A 1 14.94 12.24 42.69
N GLY A 2 15.37 10.98 42.69
CA GLY A 2 15.16 10.02 41.60
C GLY A 2 14.45 8.73 42.04
N LEU A 3 14.09 7.94 41.02
CA LEU A 3 13.70 6.52 41.04
C LEU A 3 12.46 6.09 41.87
N ARG A 4 12.13 6.73 43.00
CA ARG A 4 10.93 6.38 43.81
C ARG A 4 9.62 6.90 43.22
N ASN A 5 9.63 8.03 42.51
CA ASN A 5 8.43 8.56 41.84
C ASN A 5 8.12 7.87 40.50
N LEU A 6 9.12 7.23 39.87
CA LEU A 6 8.92 6.45 38.64
C LEU A 6 8.33 5.06 38.96
N ARG A 7 8.79 4.39 40.04
CA ARG A 7 8.20 3.13 40.53
C ARG A 7 6.72 3.27 40.94
N ARG A 8 6.32 4.38 41.57
CA ARG A 8 4.91 4.64 41.93
C ARG A 8 4.00 4.98 40.73
N ARG A 9 4.56 5.48 39.62
CA ARG A 9 3.82 5.70 38.36
C ARG A 9 3.70 4.43 37.52
N ILE A 10 4.70 3.55 37.55
CA ILE A 10 4.67 2.26 36.85
C ILE A 10 3.74 1.26 37.57
N GLN A 11 3.72 1.23 38.91
CA GLN A 11 2.80 0.36 39.67
C GLN A 11 1.31 0.73 39.52
N ARG A 12 0.97 1.95 39.11
CA ARG A 12 -0.44 2.34 38.81
C ARG A 12 -0.86 2.05 37.36
N ALA A 13 0.08 1.78 36.47
CA ALA A 13 -0.22 1.49 35.07
C ALA A 13 -0.44 -0.01 34.80
N TRP A 14 0.12 -0.90 35.64
CA TRP A 14 0.17 -2.36 35.37
C TRP A 14 -0.35 -3.25 36.53
N GLY A 15 -0.87 -2.65 37.61
CA GLY A 15 -1.31 -3.38 38.81
C GLY A 15 -2.80 -3.78 38.83
N ALA A 16 -3.31 -4.38 37.75
CA ALA A 16 -4.61 -5.04 37.80
C ALA A 16 -4.48 -6.44 37.18
N SER A 17 -4.45 -7.47 38.03
CA SER A 17 -4.77 -8.83 37.63
C SER A 17 -6.09 -8.82 36.85
N PRO A 18 -6.27 -9.69 35.83
CA PRO A 18 -7.57 -9.89 35.23
C PRO A 18 -8.48 -10.41 36.34
N THR A 19 -9.36 -9.54 36.84
CA THR A 19 -10.50 -10.00 37.64
C THR A 19 -11.26 -11.00 36.79
N PRO A 20 -11.71 -12.14 37.33
CA PRO A 20 -12.62 -13.03 36.61
C PRO A 20 -13.75 -12.14 36.11
N ALA A 21 -14.06 -12.23 34.81
CA ALA A 21 -15.09 -11.39 34.20
C ALA A 21 -16.29 -11.39 35.16
N PRO A 22 -16.67 -10.23 35.73
CA PRO A 22 -17.78 -10.20 36.67
C PRO A 22 -18.96 -10.81 35.93
N ALA A 23 -19.67 -11.75 36.58
CA ALA A 23 -20.94 -12.23 36.07
C ALA A 23 -21.70 -11.00 35.59
N VAL A 24 -22.05 -10.96 34.30
CA VAL A 24 -22.67 -9.80 33.66
C VAL A 24 -23.81 -9.38 34.59
N PRO A 25 -23.75 -8.22 35.26
CA PRO A 25 -24.84 -7.83 36.14
C PRO A 25 -26.09 -7.83 35.28
N ALA A 26 -27.16 -8.46 35.78
CA ALA A 26 -28.45 -8.40 35.12
C ALA A 26 -28.72 -6.92 34.82
N LYS A 27 -28.72 -6.56 33.54
CA LYS A 27 -28.84 -5.17 33.10
C LYS A 27 -30.12 -4.58 33.71
N SER A 28 -30.08 -3.33 34.16
CA SER A 28 -31.27 -2.65 34.67
C SER A 28 -32.39 -2.73 33.63
N ARG A 29 -33.65 -2.83 34.08
CA ARG A 29 -34.85 -2.89 33.23
C ARG A 29 -34.83 -1.81 32.13
N THR A 30 -34.39 -0.60 32.48
CA THR A 30 -34.18 0.54 31.57
C THR A 30 -33.22 0.29 30.41
N GLN A 31 -32.11 -0.42 30.63
CA GLN A 31 -31.15 -0.71 29.55
C GLN A 31 -31.66 -1.81 28.60
N GLN A 32 -32.47 -2.73 29.12
CA GLN A 32 -33.12 -3.77 28.33
C GLN A 32 -34.26 -3.21 27.46
N ASP A 33 -35.01 -2.26 27.99
CA ASP A 33 -36.05 -1.52 27.26
C ASP A 33 -35.41 -0.68 26.14
N HIS A 34 -34.30 0.03 26.42
CA HIS A 34 -33.54 0.78 25.42
C HIS A 34 -33.01 -0.11 24.27
N CYS A 35 -32.44 -1.27 24.57
CA CYS A 35 -31.96 -2.19 23.53
C CYS A 35 -33.11 -2.76 22.67
N THR A 36 -34.30 -2.88 23.24
CA THR A 36 -35.48 -3.40 22.53
C THR A 36 -36.03 -2.33 21.59
N ALA A 37 -36.18 -1.09 22.06
CA ALA A 37 -36.61 0.03 21.23
C ALA A 37 -35.63 0.30 20.08
N ALA A 38 -34.32 0.26 20.34
CA ALA A 38 -33.31 0.41 19.29
C ALA A 38 -33.38 -0.72 18.23
N ALA A 39 -33.66 -1.96 18.65
CA ALA A 39 -33.83 -3.08 17.74
C ALA A 39 -35.08 -2.95 16.86
N GLU A 40 -36.19 -2.46 17.42
CA GLU A 40 -37.41 -2.16 16.67
C GLU A 40 -37.18 -1.06 15.64
N MET A 41 -36.52 0.03 16.03
CA MET A 41 -36.18 1.14 15.12
C MET A 41 -35.31 0.70 13.93
N LEU A 42 -34.36 -0.23 14.13
CA LEU A 42 -33.54 -0.75 13.02
C LEU A 42 -34.38 -1.52 12.00
N ILE A 43 -35.33 -2.32 12.48
CA ILE A 43 -36.23 -3.12 11.62
C ILE A 43 -37.19 -2.18 10.88
N GLU A 44 -37.83 -1.26 11.60
CA GLU A 44 -38.77 -0.29 11.02
C GLU A 44 -38.11 0.64 9.99
N ALA A 45 -36.83 0.97 10.18
CA ALA A 45 -36.06 1.78 9.24
C ALA A 45 -35.46 0.99 8.07
N GLY A 46 -35.66 -0.34 8.01
CA GLY A 46 -35.09 -1.21 6.96
C GLY A 46 -33.58 -1.41 7.07
N LEU A 47 -32.95 -1.10 8.21
CA LEU A 47 -31.49 -1.15 8.41
C LEU A 47 -30.99 -2.52 8.90
N PHE A 48 -31.84 -3.54 8.90
CA PHE A 48 -31.52 -4.86 9.46
C PHE A 48 -31.98 -5.98 8.52
N ASP A 49 -31.06 -6.88 8.17
CA ASP A 49 -31.34 -8.11 7.44
C ASP A 49 -31.03 -9.30 8.36
N MET A 50 -32.09 -10.04 8.75
CA MET A 50 -31.94 -11.18 9.65
C MET A 50 -31.11 -12.31 9.04
N ALA A 51 -31.28 -12.61 7.74
CA ALA A 51 -30.58 -13.73 7.11
C ALA A 51 -29.07 -13.44 7.06
N PHE A 52 -28.70 -12.26 6.58
CA PHE A 52 -27.32 -11.79 6.54
C PHE A 52 -26.69 -11.75 7.93
N TYR A 53 -27.36 -11.13 8.91
CA TYR A 53 -26.80 -11.03 10.26
C TYR A 53 -26.69 -12.39 10.95
N SER A 54 -27.61 -13.33 10.70
CA SER A 54 -27.56 -14.69 11.28
C SER A 54 -26.30 -15.43 10.84
N SER A 55 -25.92 -15.29 9.56
CA SER A 55 -24.67 -15.84 9.02
C SER A 55 -23.45 -15.25 9.71
N ILE A 56 -23.36 -13.92 9.79
CA ILE A 56 -22.24 -13.22 10.46
C ILE A 56 -22.16 -13.57 11.95
N ALA A 57 -23.31 -13.65 12.62
CA ALA A 57 -23.40 -14.03 14.02
C ALA A 57 -23.11 -15.52 14.24
N GLY A 58 -23.01 -16.34 13.19
CA GLY A 58 -22.84 -17.78 13.27
C GLY A 58 -23.92 -18.42 14.14
N ARG A 59 -25.15 -17.92 14.06
CA ARG A 59 -26.27 -18.32 14.93
C ARG A 59 -27.60 -18.13 14.24
N GLN A 60 -28.45 -19.14 14.34
CA GLN A 60 -29.85 -19.04 13.94
C GLN A 60 -30.70 -18.36 15.01
N PHE A 61 -31.54 -17.41 14.59
CA PHE A 61 -32.50 -16.72 15.46
C PHE A 61 -33.93 -17.12 15.09
N LYS A 62 -34.82 -17.20 16.08
CA LYS A 62 -36.23 -17.58 15.84
C LYS A 62 -37.07 -16.46 15.23
N THR A 63 -36.69 -15.20 15.48
CA THR A 63 -37.41 -14.02 15.01
C THR A 63 -36.43 -12.89 14.74
N GLU A 64 -36.78 -12.01 13.82
CA GLU A 64 -35.98 -10.84 13.45
C GLU A 64 -35.73 -9.92 14.65
N LYS A 65 -36.76 -9.65 15.46
CA LYS A 65 -36.64 -8.88 16.71
C LYS A 65 -35.59 -9.46 17.68
N ARG A 66 -35.44 -10.80 17.75
CA ARG A 66 -34.41 -11.44 18.58
C ARG A 66 -33.01 -11.27 17.98
N ALA A 67 -32.89 -11.37 16.65
CA ALA A 67 -31.64 -11.14 15.93
C ALA A 67 -31.19 -9.68 16.08
N ALA A 68 -32.07 -8.71 15.81
CA ALA A 68 -31.81 -7.29 15.94
C ALA A 68 -31.44 -6.90 17.39
N ARG A 69 -32.14 -7.43 18.39
CA ARG A 69 -31.77 -7.21 19.80
C ARG A 69 -30.39 -7.78 20.11
N HIS A 70 -30.06 -8.97 19.59
CA HIS A 70 -28.71 -9.53 19.72
C HIS A 70 -27.66 -8.63 19.07
N TYR A 71 -27.95 -8.10 17.87
CA TYR A 71 -27.10 -7.15 17.18
C TYR A 71 -26.85 -5.88 17.98
N VAL A 72 -27.89 -5.23 18.51
CA VAL A 72 -27.76 -4.04 19.37
C VAL A 72 -26.89 -4.34 20.60
N MET A 73 -27.07 -5.51 21.21
CA MET A 73 -26.32 -5.89 22.42
C MET A 73 -24.86 -6.28 22.15
N ARG A 74 -24.56 -6.86 20.99
CA ARG A 74 -23.27 -7.51 20.68
C ARG A 74 -22.61 -6.99 19.40
N GLY A 75 -23.34 -6.92 18.30
CA GLY A 75 -22.82 -6.54 16.98
C GLY A 75 -22.40 -5.08 16.88
N MET A 76 -23.22 -4.15 17.36
CA MET A 76 -22.93 -2.70 17.30
C MET A 76 -21.60 -2.30 17.95
N ARG A 77 -21.27 -2.93 19.08
CA ARG A 77 -20.00 -2.68 19.82
C ARG A 77 -18.75 -3.07 19.03
N HIS A 78 -18.90 -3.94 18.04
CA HIS A 78 -17.81 -4.45 17.21
C HIS A 78 -17.88 -3.96 15.77
N HIS A 79 -18.77 -3.01 15.46
CA HIS A 79 -19.00 -2.49 14.11
C HIS A 79 -19.31 -3.59 13.08
N ALA A 80 -19.92 -4.70 13.52
CA ALA A 80 -20.34 -5.74 12.59
C ALA A 80 -21.44 -5.19 11.67
N PRO A 81 -21.47 -5.53 10.38
CA PRO A 81 -22.58 -5.15 9.53
C PRO A 81 -23.82 -5.99 9.86
N CYS A 82 -24.99 -5.38 9.74
CA CYS A 82 -26.29 -6.01 9.96
C CYS A 82 -27.17 -6.06 8.72
N HIS A 83 -26.68 -5.52 7.60
CA HIS A 83 -27.31 -5.51 6.30
C HIS A 83 -26.20 -5.46 5.24
N PRO A 84 -26.31 -6.15 4.09
CA PRO A 84 -25.23 -6.18 3.08
C PRO A 84 -24.87 -4.79 2.52
N LEU A 85 -25.85 -3.90 2.40
CA LEU A 85 -25.65 -2.54 1.88
C LEU A 85 -25.12 -1.55 2.93
N LEU A 86 -24.87 -1.98 4.17
CA LEU A 86 -24.50 -1.10 5.29
C LEU A 86 -23.27 -1.61 6.04
N MET A 87 -22.21 -0.82 6.03
CA MET A 87 -20.94 -1.10 6.70
C MET A 87 -20.66 -0.08 7.82
N PRO A 88 -21.12 -0.31 9.07
CA PRO A 88 -20.97 0.67 10.16
C PRO A 88 -19.52 1.06 10.46
N GLY A 89 -18.56 0.17 10.16
CA GLY A 89 -17.13 0.42 10.33
C GLY A 89 -16.57 1.50 9.40
N ALA A 90 -17.16 1.65 8.20
CA ALA A 90 -16.77 2.58 7.15
C ALA A 90 -17.50 3.95 7.25
N LEU A 91 -18.53 4.05 8.08
CA LEU A 91 -19.28 5.30 8.23
C LEU A 91 -18.43 6.41 8.89
N PRO A 92 -18.71 7.69 8.61
CA PRO A 92 -18.05 8.82 9.24
C PRO A 92 -17.98 8.70 10.76
N LEU A 93 -16.87 9.15 11.36
CA LEU A 93 -16.56 8.95 12.79
C LEU A 93 -17.72 9.28 13.73
N ARG A 94 -18.44 10.38 13.46
CA ARG A 94 -19.61 10.81 14.25
C ARG A 94 -20.73 9.76 14.22
N ILE A 95 -21.10 9.27 13.04
CA ILE A 95 -22.15 8.25 12.86
C ILE A 95 -21.69 6.94 13.49
N ARG A 96 -20.43 6.57 13.29
CA ARG A 96 -19.82 5.38 13.89
C ARG A 96 -19.83 5.40 15.42
N GLN A 97 -19.65 6.58 16.03
CA GLN A 97 -19.75 6.76 17.48
C GLN A 97 -21.18 6.57 17.98
N SER A 98 -22.17 7.20 17.36
CA SER A 98 -23.59 6.99 17.72
C SER A 98 -24.03 5.54 17.52
N TRP A 99 -23.58 4.92 16.41
CA TRP A 99 -23.83 3.50 16.13
C TRP A 99 -23.28 2.58 17.22
N LYS A 100 -22.03 2.81 17.67
CA LYS A 100 -21.38 2.02 18.73
C LYS A 100 -22.14 2.07 20.06
N HIS A 101 -22.78 3.19 20.37
CA HIS A 101 -23.55 3.41 21.60
C HIS A 101 -25.03 3.04 21.47
N ALA A 102 -25.46 2.49 20.33
CA ALA A 102 -26.85 2.14 20.03
C ALA A 102 -27.82 3.34 20.01
N GLU A 103 -27.33 4.53 19.66
CA GLU A 103 -28.14 5.75 19.48
C GLU A 103 -28.82 5.74 18.10
N VAL A 104 -29.71 4.76 17.87
CA VAL A 104 -30.31 4.50 16.55
C VAL A 104 -31.08 5.69 15.98
N ALA A 105 -31.76 6.47 16.83
CA ALA A 105 -32.48 7.66 16.38
C ALA A 105 -31.54 8.73 15.79
N ASP A 106 -30.35 8.90 16.39
CA ASP A 106 -29.35 9.85 15.88
C ASP A 106 -28.78 9.38 14.54
N VAL A 107 -28.52 8.07 14.41
CA VAL A 107 -28.12 7.45 13.14
C VAL A 107 -29.17 7.71 12.06
N ILE A 108 -30.43 7.34 12.28
CA ILE A 108 -31.52 7.54 11.33
C ILE A 108 -31.61 9.01 10.90
N ARG A 109 -31.52 9.93 11.87
CA ARG A 109 -31.55 11.37 11.59
C ARG A 109 -30.38 11.82 10.71
N GLU A 110 -29.16 11.32 10.93
CA GLU A 110 -28.02 11.65 10.06
C GLU A 110 -28.18 11.05 8.66
N LEU A 111 -28.73 9.85 8.54
CA LEU A 111 -28.94 9.15 7.26
C LEU A 111 -30.00 9.82 6.37
N ARG A 112 -30.96 10.54 6.95
CA ARG A 112 -31.96 11.33 6.21
C ARG A 112 -31.46 12.70 5.74
N LYS A 113 -30.28 13.15 6.19
CA LYS A 113 -29.75 14.46 5.77
C LYS A 113 -29.21 14.39 4.35
N PRO A 114 -29.27 15.51 3.58
CA PRO A 114 -28.61 15.61 2.27
C PRO A 114 -27.10 15.28 2.32
N SER A 115 -26.44 15.51 3.46
CA SER A 115 -25.04 15.17 3.66
C SER A 115 -24.75 13.66 3.56
N ALA A 116 -25.75 12.80 3.73
CA ALA A 116 -25.58 11.36 3.63
C ALA A 116 -25.25 10.88 2.20
N ARG A 117 -25.48 11.72 1.18
CA ARG A 117 -25.05 11.50 -0.21
C ARG A 117 -23.55 11.68 -0.42
N LYS A 118 -22.82 12.26 0.56
CA LYS A 118 -21.40 12.63 0.37
C LYS A 118 -20.41 11.48 0.58
N PHE A 119 -20.85 10.32 1.03
CA PHE A 119 -19.99 9.18 1.34
C PHE A 119 -20.68 7.86 1.00
N ALA A 120 -19.88 6.84 0.69
CA ALA A 120 -20.37 5.47 0.53
C ALA A 120 -20.79 4.88 1.88
N TRP A 121 -21.85 4.07 1.89
CA TRP A 121 -22.37 3.43 3.10
C TRP A 121 -21.86 1.99 3.25
N SER A 122 -21.53 1.39 2.12
CA SER A 122 -20.76 0.15 1.97
C SER A 122 -20.12 0.17 0.58
N PRO A 123 -19.14 -0.71 0.31
CA PRO A 123 -18.68 -0.94 -1.07
C PRO A 123 -19.80 -1.29 -2.06
N LEU A 124 -20.89 -1.91 -1.57
CA LEU A 124 -22.06 -2.28 -2.37
C LEU A 124 -23.09 -1.16 -2.54
N PHE A 125 -22.98 -0.06 -1.77
CA PHE A 125 -23.94 1.03 -1.81
C PHE A 125 -23.29 2.40 -1.58
N ASP A 126 -23.06 3.12 -2.67
CA ASP A 126 -22.57 4.48 -2.74
C ASP A 126 -23.60 5.40 -3.40
N PRO A 127 -24.34 6.20 -2.61
CA PRO A 127 -25.33 7.14 -3.14
C PRO A 127 -24.77 8.19 -4.11
N ARG A 128 -23.44 8.39 -4.15
CA ARG A 128 -22.77 9.29 -5.11
C ARG A 128 -22.89 8.79 -6.55
N ALA A 129 -23.04 7.49 -6.74
CA ALA A 129 -23.20 6.86 -8.05
C ALA A 129 -24.65 6.94 -8.60
N LEU A 130 -25.59 7.46 -7.82
CA LEU A 130 -27.00 7.62 -8.21
C LEU A 130 -27.30 9.01 -8.79
N ALA A 131 -28.16 9.07 -9.82
CA ALA A 131 -28.73 10.31 -10.29
C ALA A 131 -29.70 10.90 -9.25
N GLU A 132 -29.97 12.20 -9.31
CA GLU A 132 -30.91 12.83 -8.36
C GLU A 132 -32.33 12.27 -8.48
N SER A 133 -32.75 11.89 -9.69
CA SER A 133 -34.03 11.24 -9.95
C SER A 133 -34.14 9.85 -9.34
N ASP A 134 -33.02 9.21 -9.03
CA ASP A 134 -32.98 7.85 -8.48
C ASP A 134 -33.07 7.80 -6.96
N ILE A 135 -33.06 8.96 -6.30
CA ILE A 135 -33.14 9.09 -4.84
C ILE A 135 -34.61 9.33 -4.44
N ASP A 136 -35.21 8.36 -3.77
CA ASP A 136 -36.58 8.45 -3.24
C ASP A 136 -36.58 9.20 -1.91
N GLN A 137 -36.99 10.47 -1.93
CA GLN A 137 -37.03 11.41 -0.79
C GLN A 137 -35.67 11.71 -0.13
N ASP A 138 -34.99 10.67 0.38
CA ASP A 138 -33.67 10.71 0.99
C ASP A 138 -32.94 9.36 0.80
N VAL A 139 -31.67 9.31 1.20
CA VAL A 139 -30.82 8.11 1.02
C VAL A 139 -31.33 6.92 1.84
N LEU A 140 -31.89 7.15 3.04
CA LEU A 140 -32.39 6.07 3.88
C LEU A 140 -33.63 5.42 3.28
N THR A 141 -34.58 6.23 2.79
CA THR A 141 -35.77 5.71 2.11
C THR A 141 -35.37 4.92 0.85
N THR A 142 -34.45 5.47 0.04
CA THR A 142 -33.90 4.78 -1.15
C THR A 142 -33.25 3.43 -0.80
N PHE A 143 -32.48 3.38 0.29
CA PHE A 143 -31.86 2.16 0.79
C PHE A 143 -32.90 1.13 1.23
N ALA A 144 -33.90 1.55 2.01
CA ALA A 144 -34.88 0.66 2.62
C ALA A 144 -35.85 0.05 1.58
N THR A 145 -36.06 0.71 0.45
CA THR A 145 -36.92 0.25 -0.64
C THR A 145 -36.14 -0.33 -1.81
N TRP A 146 -34.82 -0.58 -1.64
CA TRP A 146 -33.97 -1.04 -2.73
C TRP A 146 -34.39 -2.40 -3.26
N ASP A 147 -34.72 -2.46 -4.55
CA ASP A 147 -35.03 -3.70 -5.24
C ASP A 147 -33.77 -4.58 -5.33
N ARG A 148 -33.86 -5.83 -4.85
CA ARG A 148 -32.73 -6.74 -4.74
C ARG A 148 -32.18 -7.20 -6.09
N ASP A 149 -32.98 -7.08 -7.16
CA ASP A 149 -32.57 -7.37 -8.54
C ASP A 149 -32.10 -6.12 -9.31
N ARG A 150 -32.23 -4.93 -8.71
CA ARG A 150 -31.69 -3.68 -9.29
C ARG A 150 -30.17 -3.64 -9.18
N ALA A 151 -29.53 -3.14 -10.23
CA ALA A 151 -28.08 -2.89 -10.28
C ALA A 151 -27.63 -1.95 -9.16
N LEU A 152 -26.70 -2.41 -8.34
CA LEU A 152 -26.19 -1.71 -7.16
C LEU A 152 -25.33 -0.49 -7.53
N PRO A 153 -25.44 0.63 -6.80
CA PRO A 153 -24.57 1.77 -6.96
C PRO A 153 -23.24 1.50 -6.24
N LEU A 154 -22.32 0.77 -6.87
CA LEU A 154 -21.06 0.36 -6.25
C LEU A 154 -20.13 1.55 -5.99
N ALA A 155 -19.43 1.54 -4.85
CA ALA A 155 -18.39 2.53 -4.56
C ALA A 155 -17.17 2.37 -5.50
N TRP A 156 -16.88 1.13 -5.89
CA TRP A 156 -15.90 0.78 -6.92
C TRP A 156 -16.55 -0.14 -7.95
N SER A 157 -16.92 0.40 -9.11
CA SER A 157 -17.54 -0.40 -10.17
C SER A 157 -16.51 -1.31 -10.85
N MET A 158 -15.35 -0.76 -11.23
CA MET A 158 -14.28 -1.43 -11.99
C MET A 158 -14.83 -2.26 -13.17
N GLY A 159 -15.83 -1.71 -13.88
CA GLY A 159 -16.49 -2.37 -15.02
C GLY A 159 -17.54 -3.44 -14.66
N ARG A 160 -17.85 -3.67 -13.38
CA ARG A 160 -18.83 -4.65 -12.92
C ARG A 160 -20.22 -4.04 -12.75
N THR A 161 -21.24 -4.88 -12.86
CA THR A 161 -22.61 -4.60 -12.44
C THR A 161 -23.07 -5.75 -11.55
N LEU A 162 -23.48 -5.45 -10.32
CA LEU A 162 -23.91 -6.44 -9.34
C LEU A 162 -25.34 -6.15 -8.89
N THR A 163 -26.08 -7.19 -8.50
CA THR A 163 -27.37 -7.06 -7.81
C THR A 163 -27.23 -7.59 -6.39
N LEU A 164 -28.13 -7.17 -5.49
CA LEU A 164 -28.07 -7.63 -4.10
C LEU A 164 -28.29 -9.14 -3.98
N ASN A 165 -29.17 -9.71 -4.79
CA ASN A 165 -29.42 -11.16 -4.83
C ASN A 165 -28.19 -11.96 -5.27
N ALA A 166 -27.36 -11.43 -6.18
CA ALA A 166 -26.19 -12.14 -6.69
C ALA A 166 -24.98 -12.16 -5.71
N VAL A 167 -24.95 -11.25 -4.72
CA VAL A 167 -23.77 -11.06 -3.85
C VAL A 167 -24.01 -11.40 -2.39
N SER A 168 -25.25 -11.27 -1.89
CA SER A 168 -25.54 -11.33 -0.45
C SER A 168 -25.13 -12.64 0.20
N ASP A 169 -25.48 -13.78 -0.40
CA ASP A 169 -25.28 -15.10 0.19
C ASP A 169 -23.79 -15.45 0.28
N ASP A 170 -23.02 -15.13 -0.77
CA ASP A 170 -21.59 -15.38 -0.80
C ASP A 170 -20.81 -14.49 0.17
N VAL A 171 -21.12 -13.19 0.22
CA VAL A 171 -20.52 -12.29 1.21
C VAL A 171 -20.88 -12.73 2.63
N ALA A 172 -22.13 -13.13 2.88
CA ALA A 172 -22.56 -13.63 4.19
C ALA A 172 -21.79 -14.90 4.60
N ARG A 173 -21.59 -15.84 3.67
CA ARG A 173 -20.81 -17.06 3.89
C ARG A 173 -19.34 -16.74 4.22
N ILE A 174 -18.68 -15.94 3.40
CA ILE A 174 -17.29 -15.52 3.62
C ILE A 174 -17.16 -14.79 4.97
N ALA A 175 -18.09 -13.88 5.27
CA ALA A 175 -18.11 -13.18 6.56
C ALA A 175 -18.24 -14.15 7.74
N ALA A 176 -19.07 -15.19 7.63
CA ALA A 176 -19.23 -16.21 8.67
C ALA A 176 -17.92 -16.98 8.92
N GLU A 177 -17.25 -17.41 7.85
CA GLU A 177 -15.95 -18.11 7.91
C GLU A 177 -14.89 -17.24 8.61
N LEU A 178 -14.79 -15.96 8.23
CA LEU A 178 -13.88 -14.99 8.86
C LEU A 178 -14.18 -14.77 10.34
N MET A 179 -15.45 -14.80 10.74
CA MET A 179 -15.85 -14.65 12.14
C MET A 179 -15.49 -15.87 12.98
N VAL A 180 -15.52 -17.09 12.43
CA VAL A 180 -15.05 -18.32 13.12
C VAL A 180 -13.57 -18.19 13.47
N VAL A 181 -12.74 -17.80 12.51
CA VAL A 181 -11.30 -17.60 12.72
C VAL A 181 -11.03 -16.55 13.81
N ARG A 182 -11.80 -15.47 13.85
CA ARG A 182 -11.65 -14.45 14.91
C ARG A 182 -12.06 -14.95 16.29
N ARG A 183 -13.06 -15.83 16.39
CA ARG A 183 -13.44 -16.43 17.67
C ARG A 183 -12.29 -17.27 18.19
N ARG A 184 -11.67 -18.10 17.35
CA ARG A 184 -10.49 -18.91 17.71
C ARG A 184 -9.35 -18.05 18.29
N ARG A 185 -9.03 -16.90 17.67
CA ARG A 185 -8.02 -15.94 18.21
C ARG A 185 -8.30 -15.47 19.64
N ARG A 186 -9.58 -15.32 20.01
CA ARG A 186 -10.01 -14.73 21.29
C ARG A 186 -10.23 -15.76 22.39
N MET A 187 -10.25 -17.06 22.06
CA MET A 187 -10.47 -18.09 23.05
C MET A 187 -9.32 -18.11 24.05
N SER A 188 -9.69 -18.07 25.34
CA SER A 188 -8.74 -18.33 26.42
C SER A 188 -8.26 -19.76 26.28
N ARG A 189 -6.98 -19.94 26.57
CA ARG A 189 -6.34 -21.25 26.58
C ARG A 189 -6.06 -21.76 27.99
N THR A 190 -6.06 -20.83 28.93
CA THR A 190 -5.86 -21.11 30.33
C THR A 190 -7.16 -21.00 31.10
N THR A 191 -7.23 -21.77 32.19
CA THR A 191 -8.31 -21.75 33.17
C THR A 191 -7.70 -21.84 34.56
N SER A 192 -8.31 -21.17 35.54
CA SER A 192 -7.98 -21.35 36.96
C SER A 192 -8.72 -22.52 37.60
N LYS A 193 -9.64 -23.16 36.87
CA LYS A 193 -10.36 -24.34 37.36
C LYS A 193 -9.50 -25.58 37.20
N SER A 194 -9.29 -26.29 38.31
CA SER A 194 -8.57 -27.55 38.33
C SER A 194 -9.31 -28.64 37.52
N PRO A 195 -8.63 -29.39 36.64
CA PRO A 195 -9.20 -30.46 35.82
C PRO A 195 -9.39 -31.80 36.56
N VAL A 196 -9.31 -31.83 37.90
CA VAL A 196 -9.28 -33.06 38.72
C VAL A 196 -10.45 -34.02 38.45
N ALA A 197 -11.66 -33.51 38.21
CA ALA A 197 -12.82 -34.36 37.94
C ALA A 197 -12.68 -35.13 36.62
N ASP A 198 -12.25 -34.45 35.56
CA ASP A 198 -12.05 -35.04 34.23
C ASP A 198 -10.90 -36.07 34.26
N ILE A 199 -9.83 -35.76 35.02
CA ILE A 199 -8.69 -36.67 35.23
C ILE A 199 -9.13 -37.96 35.92
N SER A 200 -9.90 -37.86 37.01
CA SER A 200 -10.35 -39.05 37.76
C SER A 200 -11.22 -39.96 36.90
N ALA A 201 -12.16 -39.40 36.14
CA ALA A 201 -13.01 -40.16 35.23
C ALA A 201 -12.19 -40.86 34.11
N LEU A 202 -11.18 -40.18 33.57
CA LEU A 202 -10.26 -40.78 32.61
C LEU A 202 -9.46 -41.94 33.23
N LYS A 203 -8.93 -41.76 34.44
CA LYS A 203 -8.16 -42.78 35.16
C LYS A 203 -8.96 -44.06 35.41
N GLU A 204 -10.24 -43.93 35.77
CA GLU A 204 -11.14 -45.09 35.92
C GLU A 204 -11.35 -45.84 34.59
N ARG A 205 -11.48 -45.10 33.48
CA ARG A 205 -11.60 -45.68 32.13
C ARG A 205 -10.35 -46.46 31.72
N ILE A 206 -9.15 -45.91 31.95
CA ILE A 206 -7.88 -46.55 31.57
C ILE A 206 -7.48 -47.69 32.52
N ALA A 207 -7.97 -47.73 33.76
CA ALA A 207 -7.60 -48.75 34.75
C ALA A 207 -7.89 -50.19 34.28
N HIS A 208 -8.77 -50.34 33.28
CA HIS A 208 -9.17 -51.62 32.68
C HIS A 208 -8.52 -51.88 31.30
N ALA A 209 -7.68 -50.96 30.80
CA ALA A 209 -7.01 -51.08 29.52
C ALA A 209 -5.73 -51.92 29.65
N SER A 210 -5.59 -52.98 28.85
CA SER A 210 -4.31 -53.69 28.71
C SER A 210 -3.46 -52.96 27.67
N LEU A 211 -2.40 -52.28 28.13
CA LEU A 211 -1.45 -51.66 27.21
C LEU A 211 -0.73 -52.73 26.39
N PRO A 212 -0.40 -52.44 25.12
CA PRO A 212 0.35 -53.37 24.30
C PRO A 212 1.76 -53.55 24.88
N SER A 213 2.10 -54.79 25.20
CA SER A 213 3.47 -55.21 25.51
C SER A 213 4.16 -55.69 24.24
N ASP A 214 5.39 -55.29 24.01
CA ASP A 214 6.18 -55.79 22.90
C ASP A 214 7.54 -56.28 23.40
N GLU A 215 7.82 -57.58 23.22
CA GLU A 215 9.00 -58.19 23.82
C GLU A 215 10.28 -57.59 23.22
N GLY A 216 11.00 -56.79 24.01
CA GLY A 216 12.32 -56.26 23.67
C GLY A 216 12.36 -54.81 23.18
N ARG A 217 11.24 -54.07 23.15
CA ARG A 217 11.24 -52.61 22.89
C ARG A 217 10.47 -51.85 23.98
N PRO A 218 10.95 -50.66 24.41
CA PRO A 218 10.23 -49.85 25.38
C PRO A 218 8.90 -49.37 24.82
N LEU A 219 7.89 -49.15 25.67
CA LEU A 219 6.62 -48.59 25.22
C LEU A 219 6.76 -47.11 24.84
N VAL A 220 7.55 -46.34 25.62
CA VAL A 220 7.78 -44.91 25.40
C VAL A 220 9.28 -44.59 25.38
N SER A 221 9.74 -43.89 24.34
CA SER A 221 11.03 -43.20 24.37
C SER A 221 10.83 -41.74 24.71
N VAL A 222 11.54 -41.28 25.73
CA VAL A 222 11.56 -39.87 26.13
C VAL A 222 12.83 -39.23 25.56
N VAL A 223 12.68 -38.23 24.71
CA VAL A 223 13.80 -37.47 24.14
C VAL A 223 14.02 -36.18 24.94
N MET A 224 15.23 -36.01 25.48
CA MET A 224 15.62 -34.86 26.31
C MET A 224 16.90 -34.21 25.78
N PRO A 225 16.82 -33.01 25.17
CA PRO A 225 18.01 -32.24 24.81
C PRO A 225 18.60 -31.52 26.03
N VAL A 226 19.92 -31.49 26.14
CA VAL A 226 20.65 -30.88 27.27
C VAL A 226 21.84 -30.08 26.75
N TRP A 227 22.05 -28.87 27.28
CA TRP A 227 23.26 -28.08 27.02
C TRP A 227 23.60 -27.22 28.23
N ASN A 228 24.74 -27.49 28.86
CA ASN A 228 25.26 -26.79 30.04
C ASN A 228 24.27 -26.74 31.23
N ARG A 229 23.75 -27.91 31.66
CA ARG A 229 22.68 -28.02 32.68
C ARG A 229 23.03 -28.94 33.86
N ALA A 230 24.31 -29.15 34.17
CA ALA A 230 24.76 -30.11 35.20
C ALA A 230 24.00 -29.98 36.54
N GLU A 231 23.70 -28.75 36.96
CA GLU A 231 23.09 -28.46 38.26
C GLU A 231 21.55 -28.53 38.28
N ILE A 232 20.89 -28.48 37.11
CA ILE A 232 19.42 -28.31 37.04
C ILE A 232 18.67 -29.45 36.35
N MET A 233 19.34 -30.36 35.64
CA MET A 233 18.65 -31.43 34.90
C MET A 233 18.11 -32.59 35.76
N LEU A 234 18.68 -32.77 36.97
CA LEU A 234 18.38 -33.94 37.81
C LEU A 234 16.90 -34.11 38.19
N PRO A 235 16.14 -33.04 38.54
CA PRO A 235 14.70 -33.15 38.77
C PRO A 235 13.94 -33.66 37.54
N ALA A 236 14.27 -33.17 36.35
CA ALA A 236 13.64 -33.60 35.10
C ALA A 236 13.87 -35.11 34.85
N VAL A 237 15.13 -35.56 34.93
CA VAL A 237 15.50 -36.98 34.79
C VAL A 237 14.75 -37.85 35.82
N ARG A 238 14.74 -37.44 37.10
CA ARG A 238 14.03 -38.17 38.16
C ARG A 238 12.52 -38.25 37.89
N SER A 239 11.92 -37.21 37.33
CA SER A 239 10.48 -37.20 37.02
C SER A 239 10.10 -38.23 35.95
N VAL A 240 11.01 -38.56 35.03
CA VAL A 240 10.85 -39.64 34.04
C VAL A 240 11.05 -41.01 34.71
N LEU A 241 12.10 -41.18 35.51
CA LEU A 241 12.40 -42.47 36.14
C LEU A 241 11.34 -42.89 37.19
N ASN A 242 10.64 -41.91 37.76
CA ASN A 242 9.56 -42.08 38.74
C ASN A 242 8.16 -42.20 38.10
N GLN A 243 8.04 -42.34 36.78
CA GLN A 243 6.76 -42.58 36.13
C GLN A 243 6.17 -43.93 36.57
N THR A 244 4.85 -44.01 36.72
CA THR A 244 4.13 -45.26 37.03
C THR A 244 4.15 -46.24 35.88
N LEU A 245 4.30 -45.76 34.64
CA LEU A 245 4.66 -46.58 33.48
C LEU A 245 6.17 -46.80 33.50
N THR A 246 6.61 -48.02 33.78
CA THR A 246 8.04 -48.36 33.91
C THR A 246 8.71 -48.76 32.60
N ASP A 247 7.91 -49.14 31.59
CA ASP A 247 8.37 -49.56 30.27
C ASP A 247 8.75 -48.35 29.40
N VAL A 248 9.81 -47.68 29.81
CA VAL A 248 10.29 -46.42 29.23
C VAL A 248 11.80 -46.44 29.03
N GLU A 249 12.27 -45.77 27.98
CA GLU A 249 13.67 -45.38 27.83
C GLU A 249 13.80 -43.85 27.82
N LEU A 250 14.89 -43.32 28.36
CA LEU A 250 15.19 -41.90 28.40
C LEU A 250 16.45 -41.63 27.57
N VAL A 251 16.25 -41.12 26.36
CA VAL A 251 17.30 -40.73 25.42
C VAL A 251 17.68 -39.27 25.69
N ILE A 252 18.84 -39.07 26.32
CA ILE A 252 19.34 -37.73 26.67
C ILE A 252 20.44 -37.34 25.68
N VAL A 253 20.26 -36.23 24.97
CA VAL A 253 21.23 -35.75 23.99
C VAL A 253 21.97 -34.53 24.53
N ASP A 254 23.26 -34.69 24.78
CA ASP A 254 24.16 -33.60 25.14
C ASP A 254 24.58 -32.84 23.87
N ASP A 255 24.05 -31.62 23.69
CA ASP A 255 24.30 -30.74 22.55
C ASP A 255 25.62 -29.97 22.73
N GLY A 256 26.71 -30.70 22.98
CA GLY A 256 28.06 -30.15 23.13
C GLY A 256 28.27 -29.31 24.38
N SER A 257 27.85 -29.81 25.56
CA SER A 257 28.10 -29.14 26.83
C SER A 257 29.59 -28.97 27.14
N THR A 258 29.90 -27.87 27.80
CA THR A 258 31.24 -27.47 28.23
C THR A 258 31.39 -27.42 29.76
N ASP A 259 30.31 -27.69 30.49
CA ASP A 259 30.28 -27.83 31.94
C ASP A 259 30.36 -29.32 32.36
N GLY A 260 30.04 -29.63 33.62
CA GLY A 260 30.01 -31.01 34.13
C GLY A 260 28.85 -31.89 33.63
N THR A 261 28.05 -31.45 32.65
CA THR A 261 26.85 -32.17 32.17
C THR A 261 27.19 -33.59 31.72
N ALA A 262 28.23 -33.76 30.89
CA ALA A 262 28.62 -35.07 30.36
C ALA A 262 29.00 -36.07 31.48
N ASP A 263 29.64 -35.59 32.55
CA ASP A 263 30.00 -36.42 33.70
C ASP A 263 28.74 -36.90 34.44
N VAL A 264 27.80 -35.99 34.70
CA VAL A 264 26.51 -36.30 35.34
C VAL A 264 25.72 -37.32 34.52
N LEU A 265 25.69 -37.18 33.19
CA LEU A 265 24.99 -38.12 32.31
C LEU A 265 25.61 -39.53 32.34
N ARG A 266 26.94 -39.63 32.41
CA ARG A 266 27.63 -40.93 32.56
C ARG A 266 27.30 -41.61 33.89
N GLU A 267 27.22 -40.85 34.99
CA GLU A 267 26.81 -41.38 36.29
C GLU A 267 25.37 -41.87 36.28
N LEU A 268 24.45 -41.12 35.68
CA LEU A 268 23.03 -41.50 35.57
C LEU A 268 22.84 -42.79 34.76
N ALA A 269 23.56 -42.95 33.64
CA ALA A 269 23.49 -44.14 32.81
C ALA A 269 24.05 -45.40 33.48
N GLN A 270 25.01 -45.25 34.40
CA GLN A 270 25.49 -46.35 35.24
C GLN A 270 24.49 -46.72 36.35
N ALA A 271 23.71 -45.75 36.83
CA ALA A 271 22.76 -45.94 37.92
C ALA A 271 21.42 -46.53 37.46
N ASP A 272 20.96 -46.23 36.24
CA ASP A 272 19.69 -46.73 35.69
C ASP A 272 19.85 -47.04 34.20
N GLU A 273 19.66 -48.31 33.82
CA GLU A 273 19.85 -48.78 32.45
C GLU A 273 18.88 -48.15 31.43
N ARG A 274 17.79 -47.54 31.89
CA ARG A 274 16.82 -46.83 31.03
C ARG A 274 17.39 -45.52 30.50
N VAL A 275 18.42 -44.96 31.13
CA VAL A 275 19.05 -43.70 30.71
C VAL A 275 20.08 -43.98 29.60
N LYS A 276 19.83 -43.41 28.42
CA LYS A 276 20.67 -43.55 27.21
C LYS A 276 21.26 -42.18 26.84
N PRO A 277 22.45 -41.82 27.36
CA PRO A 277 23.10 -40.58 26.98
C PRO A 277 23.71 -40.69 25.58
N LEU A 278 23.57 -39.64 24.79
CA LEU A 278 24.14 -39.46 23.46
C LEU A 278 24.93 -38.15 23.44
N GLU A 279 26.10 -38.17 22.83
CA GLU A 279 26.93 -36.98 22.64
C GLU A 279 26.72 -36.41 21.23
N GLY A 280 26.57 -35.09 21.12
CA GLY A 280 26.45 -34.36 19.86
C GLY A 280 27.33 -33.12 19.83
N GLU A 281 27.61 -32.62 18.62
CA GLU A 281 28.20 -31.29 18.44
C GLU A 281 27.15 -30.21 18.71
N HIS A 282 27.55 -29.08 19.30
CA HIS A 282 26.64 -27.98 19.60
C HIS A 282 26.02 -27.38 18.33
N ARG A 283 24.80 -27.82 18.00
CA ARG A 283 24.06 -27.47 16.79
C ARG A 283 22.65 -26.95 17.10
N GLY A 284 22.28 -26.89 18.37
CA GLY A 284 21.02 -26.35 18.83
C GLY A 284 19.93 -27.40 19.03
N VAL A 285 18.84 -26.96 19.68
CA VAL A 285 17.79 -27.83 20.21
C VAL A 285 17.11 -28.73 19.17
N SER A 286 16.89 -28.25 17.93
CA SER A 286 16.28 -29.05 16.87
C SER A 286 17.17 -30.23 16.48
N ALA A 287 18.48 -29.98 16.29
CA ALA A 287 19.44 -31.03 15.95
C ALA A 287 19.56 -32.06 17.08
N ALA A 288 19.63 -31.61 18.34
CA ALA A 288 19.66 -32.49 19.50
C ALA A 288 18.40 -33.38 19.59
N ARG A 289 17.20 -32.80 19.37
CA ARG A 289 15.95 -33.58 19.32
C ARG A 289 15.91 -34.55 18.14
N ASN A 290 16.43 -34.18 16.98
CA ASN A 290 16.51 -35.07 15.82
C ASN A 290 17.44 -36.26 16.05
N ILE A 291 18.60 -36.04 16.68
CA ILE A 291 19.50 -37.11 17.12
C ILE A 291 18.75 -38.05 18.07
N GLY A 292 18.09 -37.50 19.09
CA GLY A 292 17.32 -38.30 20.04
C GLY A 292 16.18 -39.10 19.38
N LEU A 293 15.45 -38.47 18.45
CA LEU A 293 14.41 -39.12 17.65
C LEU A 293 14.95 -40.27 16.80
N GLY A 294 16.14 -40.11 16.21
CA GLY A 294 16.77 -41.16 15.41
C GLY A 294 17.22 -42.38 16.22
N HIS A 295 17.47 -42.20 17.52
CA HIS A 295 17.89 -43.27 18.44
C HIS A 295 16.73 -43.85 19.26
N ALA A 296 15.56 -43.22 19.26
CA ALA A 296 14.40 -43.69 19.98
C ALA A 296 13.84 -44.98 19.35
N THR A 297 13.64 -46.00 20.18
CA THR A 297 13.18 -47.35 19.78
C THR A 297 11.75 -47.67 20.23
N GLY A 298 11.16 -46.80 21.04
CA GLY A 298 9.87 -46.99 21.67
C GLY A 298 8.70 -46.81 20.71
N ARG A 299 7.56 -47.41 21.06
CA ARG A 299 6.33 -47.31 20.25
C ARG A 299 5.77 -45.89 20.21
N PHE A 300 5.88 -45.17 21.31
CA PHE A 300 5.53 -43.76 21.44
C PHE A 300 6.76 -42.94 21.77
N ILE A 301 6.75 -41.70 21.32
CA ILE A 301 7.77 -40.70 21.60
C ILE A 301 7.15 -39.61 22.46
N ALA A 302 7.87 -39.22 23.50
CA ALA A 302 7.58 -38.06 24.33
C ALA A 302 8.81 -37.16 24.41
N PHE A 303 8.62 -35.88 24.73
CA PHE A 303 9.69 -34.91 24.81
C PHE A 303 9.68 -34.22 26.17
N LEU A 304 10.86 -34.05 26.77
CA LEU A 304 10.99 -33.33 28.04
C LEU A 304 12.22 -32.42 27.98
N ASP A 305 12.01 -31.14 28.26
CA ASP A 305 13.09 -30.17 28.43
C ASP A 305 13.75 -30.39 29.80
N SER A 306 15.07 -30.23 29.84
CA SER A 306 15.89 -30.53 31.02
C SER A 306 15.57 -29.69 32.28
N ASP A 307 14.77 -28.63 32.17
CA ASP A 307 14.35 -27.76 33.29
C ASP A 307 12.86 -27.92 33.66
N ASN A 308 12.19 -28.98 33.20
CA ASN A 308 10.79 -29.26 33.48
C ASN A 308 10.57 -30.63 34.14
N GLU A 309 9.56 -30.71 35.01
CA GLU A 309 9.24 -31.92 35.78
C GLU A 309 7.84 -32.44 35.42
N TRP A 310 7.75 -33.74 35.11
CA TRP A 310 6.47 -34.41 34.90
C TRP A 310 5.80 -34.87 36.18
N ARG A 311 4.47 -34.94 36.14
CA ARG A 311 3.68 -35.67 37.14
C ARG A 311 3.87 -37.17 36.94
N SER A 312 3.96 -37.93 38.04
CA SER A 312 4.36 -39.35 38.02
C SER A 312 3.41 -40.29 37.27
N ASP A 313 2.17 -39.87 37.02
CA ASP A 313 1.14 -40.65 36.35
C ASP A 313 0.85 -40.19 34.91
N PHE A 314 1.62 -39.25 34.38
CA PHE A 314 1.41 -38.65 33.07
C PHE A 314 1.46 -39.70 31.94
N LEU A 315 2.59 -40.41 31.81
CA LEU A 315 2.81 -41.32 30.67
C LEU A 315 1.80 -42.48 30.64
N ALA A 316 1.53 -43.09 31.80
CA ALA A 316 0.54 -44.16 31.91
C ALA A 316 -0.86 -43.68 31.48
N THR A 317 -1.23 -42.47 31.90
CA THR A 317 -2.56 -41.91 31.60
C THR A 317 -2.71 -41.54 30.13
N ILE A 318 -1.73 -40.84 29.55
CA ILE A 318 -1.83 -40.38 28.16
C ILE A 318 -1.70 -41.53 27.17
N VAL A 319 -0.78 -42.48 27.39
CA VAL A 319 -0.63 -43.65 26.51
C VAL A 319 -1.83 -44.59 26.63
N GLY A 320 -2.37 -44.76 27.84
CA GLY A 320 -3.63 -45.49 28.06
C GLY A 320 -4.80 -44.89 27.29
N ALA A 321 -4.95 -43.56 27.34
CA ALA A 321 -5.98 -42.85 26.58
C ALA A 321 -5.75 -43.00 25.06
N MET A 322 -4.52 -42.80 24.58
CA MET A 322 -4.17 -42.96 23.16
C MET A 322 -4.46 -44.38 22.67
N HIS A 323 -4.16 -45.40 23.47
CA HIS A 323 -4.43 -46.78 23.11
C HIS A 323 -5.93 -47.07 23.02
N LEU A 324 -6.70 -46.67 24.02
CA LEU A 324 -8.16 -46.89 24.07
C LEU A 324 -8.90 -46.15 22.96
N ASP A 325 -8.56 -44.88 22.75
CA ASP A 325 -9.26 -44.00 21.82
C ASP A 325 -8.65 -44.06 20.39
N GLY A 326 -7.63 -44.90 20.18
CA GLY A 326 -7.00 -45.11 18.87
C GLY A 326 -6.25 -43.88 18.35
N LEU A 327 -5.63 -43.10 19.23
CA LEU A 327 -4.97 -41.85 18.89
C LEU A 327 -3.51 -42.06 18.49
N ASP A 328 -3.08 -41.28 17.51
CA ASP A 328 -1.71 -41.26 17.01
C ASP A 328 -0.87 -40.14 17.63
N ALA A 329 -1.51 -39.07 18.09
CA ALA A 329 -0.88 -37.98 18.81
C ALA A 329 -1.83 -37.44 19.90
N ALA A 330 -1.29 -37.13 21.06
CA ALA A 330 -2.03 -36.53 22.16
C ALA A 330 -1.14 -35.59 22.97
N TYR A 331 -1.76 -34.60 23.63
CA TYR A 331 -1.05 -33.73 24.56
C TYR A 331 -1.80 -33.57 25.87
N GLY A 332 -1.05 -33.45 26.96
CA GLY A 332 -1.58 -33.22 28.30
C GLY A 332 -1.77 -31.73 28.63
N ILE A 333 -2.33 -31.50 29.80
CA ILE A 333 -2.51 -30.19 30.43
C ILE A 333 -1.19 -29.72 31.02
N VAL A 334 -0.81 -28.48 30.72
CA VAL A 334 0.34 -27.81 31.37
C VAL A 334 -0.17 -27.04 32.59
N HIS A 335 0.43 -27.28 33.75
CA HIS A 335 0.15 -26.53 34.97
C HIS A 335 1.17 -25.38 35.10
N LEU A 336 0.72 -24.15 34.88
CA LEU A 336 1.51 -22.93 34.99
C LEU A 336 1.53 -22.50 36.45
N VAL A 337 2.69 -22.61 37.09
CA VAL A 337 2.90 -22.24 38.50
C VAL A 337 3.53 -20.86 38.55
N SER A 338 2.88 -19.94 39.28
CA SER A 338 3.36 -18.56 39.49
C SER A 338 2.97 -18.02 40.85
N ASP A 339 3.69 -17.00 41.32
CA ASP A 339 3.35 -16.26 42.55
C ASP A 339 1.96 -15.59 42.50
N ALA A 340 1.41 -15.38 41.30
CA ALA A 340 0.09 -14.76 41.08
C ALA A 340 -1.08 -15.76 41.16
N GLY A 341 -0.80 -17.07 41.27
CA GLY A 341 -1.76 -18.16 41.29
C GLY A 341 -1.55 -19.17 40.15
N ASP A 342 -2.18 -20.34 40.32
CA ASP A 342 -2.07 -21.48 39.40
C ASP A 342 -3.03 -21.32 38.20
N GLU A 343 -2.52 -21.57 36.99
CA GLU A 343 -3.30 -21.66 35.75
C GLU A 343 -3.05 -22.99 35.04
N PHE A 344 -4.04 -23.48 34.30
CA PHE A 344 -3.94 -24.73 33.52
C PHE A 344 -4.16 -24.46 32.04
N LEU A 345 -3.22 -24.87 31.18
CA LEU A 345 -3.39 -24.84 29.73
C LEU A 345 -4.24 -26.04 29.29
N THR A 346 -5.52 -25.81 29.01
CA THR A 346 -6.51 -26.86 28.71
C THR A 346 -7.19 -26.65 27.35
N PHE A 347 -6.48 -26.04 26.40
CA PHE A 347 -7.08 -25.70 25.12
C PHE A 347 -7.13 -26.92 24.20
N GLU A 348 -8.34 -27.34 23.83
CA GLU A 348 -8.57 -28.33 22.78
C GLU A 348 -8.69 -27.61 21.43
N GLY A 349 -7.77 -27.90 20.51
CA GLY A 349 -7.72 -27.25 19.21
C GLY A 349 -6.92 -28.06 18.18
N GLY A 350 -7.22 -27.78 16.91
CA GLY A 350 -6.73 -28.54 15.76
C GLY A 350 -5.67 -27.81 14.92
N LEU A 351 -5.45 -28.32 13.70
CA LEU A 351 -4.55 -27.69 12.71
C LEU A 351 -4.90 -26.22 12.47
N ASP A 352 -6.19 -25.91 12.30
CA ASP A 352 -6.64 -24.53 12.08
C ASP A 352 -6.28 -23.58 13.23
N ASP A 353 -6.31 -24.08 14.47
CA ASP A 353 -5.97 -23.29 15.66
C ASP A 353 -4.45 -23.10 15.76
N LEU A 354 -3.67 -24.14 15.43
CA LEU A 354 -2.21 -24.05 15.36
C LEU A 354 -1.76 -23.07 14.26
N LEU A 355 -2.45 -23.01 13.13
CA LEU A 355 -2.18 -22.02 12.08
C LEU A 355 -2.51 -20.57 12.48
N VAL A 356 -3.09 -20.36 13.66
CA VAL A 356 -3.31 -19.06 14.28
C VAL A 356 -2.33 -18.81 15.43
N ARG A 357 -2.11 -19.80 16.31
CA ARG A 357 -1.30 -19.66 17.53
C ARG A 357 -0.94 -21.03 18.12
N ASN A 358 0.33 -21.23 18.52
CA ASN A 358 0.77 -22.50 19.12
C ASN A 358 0.05 -22.81 20.43
N HIS A 359 -0.73 -23.89 20.55
CA HIS A 359 -1.37 -24.32 21.82
C HIS A 359 -0.88 -25.64 22.41
N ILE A 360 0.14 -26.25 21.81
CA ILE A 360 0.69 -27.52 22.26
C ILE A 360 2.09 -27.24 22.80
N ASP A 361 2.31 -27.57 24.06
CA ASP A 361 3.63 -27.53 24.68
C ASP A 361 4.35 -28.85 24.39
N MET A 362 5.62 -28.76 24.00
CA MET A 362 6.41 -29.94 23.68
C MET A 362 6.56 -30.88 24.88
N ASN A 363 6.64 -30.33 26.09
CA ASN A 363 6.74 -31.07 27.35
C ASN A 363 5.45 -31.82 27.71
N ALA A 364 4.37 -31.65 26.97
CA ALA A 364 3.11 -32.37 27.21
C ALA A 364 2.71 -33.27 26.04
N LEU A 365 3.48 -33.29 24.95
CA LEU A 365 3.15 -34.00 23.71
C LEU A 365 3.67 -35.45 23.73
N VAL A 366 2.80 -36.38 23.37
CA VAL A 366 3.13 -37.79 23.10
C VAL A 366 2.61 -38.17 21.71
N VAL A 367 3.45 -38.80 20.90
CA VAL A 367 3.16 -39.13 19.50
C VAL A 367 3.62 -40.55 19.18
N ARG A 368 2.92 -41.26 18.29
CA ARG A 368 3.37 -42.55 17.76
C ARG A 368 4.68 -42.36 17.00
N ALA A 369 5.67 -43.21 17.24
CA ALA A 369 7.00 -43.09 16.64
C ALA A 369 6.96 -43.03 15.10
N GLU A 370 6.12 -43.86 14.48
CA GLU A 370 5.90 -43.88 13.03
C GLU A 370 5.44 -42.52 12.48
N ILE A 371 4.59 -41.80 13.22
CA ILE A 371 4.09 -40.49 12.83
C ILE A 371 5.18 -39.41 13.02
N ALA A 372 5.93 -39.46 14.12
CA ALA A 372 7.06 -38.56 14.32
C ALA A 372 8.11 -38.71 13.22
N GLN A 373 8.37 -39.94 12.77
CA GLN A 373 9.24 -40.26 11.64
C GLN A 373 8.66 -39.76 10.31
N GLN A 374 7.37 -39.99 10.05
CA GLN A 374 6.68 -39.53 8.83
C GLN A 374 6.73 -38.01 8.67
N VAL A 375 6.65 -37.26 9.77
CA VAL A 375 6.68 -35.80 9.79
C VAL A 375 8.10 -35.23 9.58
N GLY A 376 9.14 -36.06 9.68
CA GLY A 376 10.53 -35.69 9.36
C GLY A 376 11.28 -34.95 10.48
N GLY A 377 10.86 -35.07 11.74
CA GLY A 377 11.54 -34.45 12.88
C GLY A 377 11.40 -32.92 12.97
N PHE A 378 12.32 -32.25 13.65
CA PHE A 378 12.35 -30.80 13.85
C PHE A 378 13.14 -30.09 12.74
N ASP A 379 12.65 -28.92 12.32
CA ASP A 379 13.36 -28.07 11.36
C ASP A 379 14.59 -27.43 12.05
N GLU A 380 15.78 -27.81 11.59
CA GLU A 380 17.06 -27.34 12.13
C GLU A 380 17.41 -25.90 11.70
N SER A 381 16.68 -25.33 10.74
CA SER A 381 16.84 -23.92 10.35
C SER A 381 16.19 -22.95 11.35
N LEU A 382 15.26 -23.45 12.17
CA LEU A 382 14.55 -22.67 13.18
C LEU A 382 15.35 -22.61 14.49
N ARG A 383 15.51 -21.41 15.06
CA ARG A 383 16.13 -21.25 16.40
C ARG A 383 15.13 -21.13 17.54
N ARG A 384 13.86 -20.84 17.23
CA ARG A 384 12.76 -20.71 18.21
C ARG A 384 11.45 -21.11 17.56
N TRP A 385 10.43 -21.44 18.36
CA TRP A 385 9.11 -21.90 17.90
C TRP A 385 9.15 -23.24 17.14
N VAL A 386 10.21 -24.01 17.36
CA VAL A 386 10.43 -25.34 16.78
C VAL A 386 9.31 -26.31 17.15
N ASP A 387 8.73 -26.12 18.33
CA ASP A 387 7.59 -26.87 18.86
C ASP A 387 6.30 -26.59 18.09
N HIS A 388 6.05 -25.32 17.79
CA HIS A 388 4.90 -24.89 17.02
C HIS A 388 4.94 -25.44 15.59
N ASP A 389 6.09 -25.34 14.93
CA ASP A 389 6.27 -25.89 13.59
C ASP A 389 6.04 -27.41 13.56
N PHE A 390 6.67 -28.15 14.49
CA PHE A 390 6.48 -29.59 14.61
C PHE A 390 5.00 -29.95 14.86
N ALA A 391 4.33 -29.23 15.77
CA ALA A 391 2.91 -29.45 16.07
C ALA A 391 2.02 -29.19 14.84
N ILE A 392 2.28 -28.15 14.04
CA ILE A 392 1.53 -27.89 12.80
C ILE A 392 1.71 -29.04 11.82
N ARG A 393 2.97 -29.45 11.55
CA ARG A 393 3.25 -30.54 10.60
C ARG A 393 2.66 -31.86 11.08
N LEU A 394 2.73 -32.14 12.38
CA LEU A 394 2.06 -33.27 13.01
C LEU A 394 0.56 -33.24 12.77
N ALA A 395 -0.11 -32.12 13.05
CA ALA A 395 -1.56 -31.98 12.90
C ALA A 395 -2.07 -32.10 11.45
N ARG A 396 -1.19 -32.03 10.44
CA ARG A 396 -1.55 -32.31 9.04
C ARG A 396 -1.65 -33.80 8.73
N VAL A 397 -0.98 -34.64 9.52
CA VAL A 397 -0.93 -36.10 9.33
C VAL A 397 -1.80 -36.80 10.37
N ALA A 398 -1.67 -36.41 11.64
CA ALA A 398 -2.42 -36.93 12.77
C ALA A 398 -2.75 -35.79 13.74
N GLU A 399 -4.03 -35.43 13.83
CA GLU A 399 -4.48 -34.31 14.65
C GLU A 399 -4.30 -34.61 16.16
N PRO A 400 -3.45 -33.86 16.89
CA PRO A 400 -3.23 -34.12 18.31
C PRO A 400 -4.47 -33.82 19.14
N ARG A 401 -4.78 -34.68 20.12
CA ARG A 401 -5.93 -34.48 21.02
C ARG A 401 -5.50 -34.13 22.44
N LEU A 402 -6.20 -33.18 23.05
CA LEU A 402 -6.05 -32.88 24.47
C LEU A 402 -6.56 -34.06 25.28
N VAL A 403 -5.69 -34.63 26.13
CA VAL A 403 -6.07 -35.63 27.12
C VAL A 403 -6.12 -34.94 28.49
N PRO A 404 -7.21 -35.10 29.26
CA PRO A 404 -7.33 -34.47 30.58
C PRO A 404 -6.43 -35.18 31.59
N VAL A 405 -5.13 -34.88 31.53
CA VAL A 405 -4.07 -35.28 32.46
C VAL A 405 -3.12 -34.11 32.63
N VAL A 406 -2.71 -33.78 33.85
CA VAL A 406 -1.65 -32.78 34.05
C VAL A 406 -0.31 -33.44 33.73
N ALA A 407 0.33 -33.00 32.65
CA ALA A 407 1.61 -33.54 32.20
C ALA A 407 2.77 -32.99 33.02
N VAL A 408 2.88 -31.67 33.06
CA VAL A 408 4.08 -30.94 33.51
C VAL A 408 3.71 -29.79 34.43
N ASP A 409 4.51 -29.58 35.48
CA ASP A 409 4.49 -28.36 36.28
C ASP A 409 5.51 -27.36 35.72
N TYR A 410 5.02 -26.28 35.11
CA TYR A 410 5.82 -25.28 34.43
C TYR A 410 6.02 -24.05 35.33
N ARG A 411 7.25 -23.84 35.82
CA ARG A 411 7.60 -22.70 36.70
C ARG A 411 8.13 -21.52 35.88
N GLN A 412 7.46 -20.36 35.98
CA GLN A 412 7.82 -19.17 35.21
C GLN A 412 9.04 -18.41 35.74
N ASP A 413 9.36 -18.52 37.04
CA ASP A 413 10.34 -17.65 37.72
C ASP A 413 11.80 -18.13 37.68
N ALA A 414 12.11 -19.19 36.95
CA ALA A 414 13.45 -19.76 36.89
C ALA A 414 14.13 -19.47 35.54
N ASP A 415 15.22 -18.70 35.59
CA ASP A 415 16.34 -18.71 34.65
C ASP A 415 16.37 -17.71 33.48
N HIS A 416 17.45 -16.92 33.44
CA HIS A 416 17.76 -15.93 32.40
C HIS A 416 18.35 -16.57 31.12
N ASP A 417 18.82 -17.82 31.18
CA ASP A 417 19.52 -18.50 30.08
C ASP A 417 18.64 -19.29 29.10
N ARG A 418 17.31 -19.14 29.19
CA ARG A 418 16.34 -19.81 28.30
C ARG A 418 16.36 -19.28 26.86
N ILE A 419 16.17 -20.17 25.87
CA ILE A 419 16.03 -19.81 24.44
C ILE A 419 14.93 -18.77 24.22
N THR A 420 13.82 -18.88 24.96
CA THR A 420 12.70 -17.92 24.98
C THR A 420 13.13 -16.46 25.25
N ASN A 421 14.25 -16.28 25.95
CA ASN A 421 14.83 -14.98 26.29
C ASN A 421 15.96 -14.55 25.35
N ARG A 422 16.68 -15.51 24.73
CA ARG A 422 17.85 -15.25 23.88
C ARG A 422 17.49 -15.05 22.39
N GLU A 423 16.48 -15.77 21.90
CA GLU A 423 16.10 -15.77 20.48
C GLU A 423 14.90 -14.86 20.21
N ALA A 424 14.84 -14.28 19.00
CA ALA A 424 13.81 -13.36 18.59
C ALA A 424 12.39 -13.94 18.64
N GLY A 425 11.42 -13.20 19.20
CA GLY A 425 10.01 -13.62 19.17
C GLY A 425 9.42 -13.71 17.75
N SER A 426 10.01 -13.02 16.76
CA SER A 426 9.55 -12.99 15.37
C SER A 426 9.69 -14.32 14.63
N TRP A 427 10.43 -15.30 15.16
CA TRP A 427 10.44 -16.67 14.66
C TRP A 427 9.03 -17.28 14.55
N GLN A 428 8.06 -16.81 15.34
CA GLN A 428 6.66 -17.20 15.20
C GLN A 428 6.12 -16.90 13.79
N TYR A 429 6.51 -15.77 13.19
CA TYR A 429 6.07 -15.38 11.85
C TYR A 429 6.75 -16.22 10.76
N VAL A 430 7.99 -16.68 10.99
CA VAL A 430 8.67 -17.63 10.10
C VAL A 430 7.88 -18.94 10.06
N VAL A 431 7.58 -19.51 11.23
CA VAL A 431 6.78 -20.74 11.35
C VAL A 431 5.41 -20.60 10.69
N LEU A 432 4.67 -19.54 11.02
CA LEU A 432 3.34 -19.31 10.46
C LEU A 432 3.39 -19.09 8.95
N SER A 433 4.29 -18.23 8.45
CA SER A 433 4.42 -17.96 7.02
C SER A 433 4.79 -19.21 6.24
N ASN A 434 5.79 -19.99 6.67
CA ASN A 434 6.18 -21.23 6.00
C ASN A 434 5.01 -22.22 5.92
N ASN A 435 4.24 -22.37 7.00
CA ASN A 435 3.12 -23.29 7.05
C ASN A 435 1.88 -22.80 6.27
N TRP A 436 1.70 -21.49 6.10
CA TRP A 436 0.64 -20.91 5.26
C TRP A 436 0.99 -20.92 3.77
N CYS A 437 2.25 -20.64 3.43
CA CYS A 437 2.73 -20.58 2.05
C CYS A 437 2.93 -21.98 1.46
N ARG A 438 3.40 -22.94 2.27
CA ARG A 438 3.73 -24.31 1.83
C ARG A 438 4.72 -24.29 0.65
N TRP A 439 5.94 -23.82 0.93
CA TRP A 439 7.00 -23.65 -0.08
C TRP A 439 7.32 -24.95 -0.84
N ASP A 440 7.16 -26.10 -0.19
CA ASP A 440 7.26 -27.43 -0.82
C ASP A 440 6.27 -27.59 -1.99
N LEU A 441 5.02 -27.16 -1.79
CA LEU A 441 4.00 -27.21 -2.82
C LEU A 441 4.26 -26.16 -3.91
N VAL A 442 4.64 -24.95 -3.50
CA VAL A 442 4.96 -23.84 -4.43
C VAL A 442 6.11 -24.23 -5.37
N GLU A 443 7.16 -24.86 -4.83
CA GLU A 443 8.30 -25.37 -5.61
C GLU A 443 7.87 -26.48 -6.57
N SER A 444 7.07 -27.44 -6.09
CA SER A 444 6.56 -28.53 -6.93
C SER A 444 5.63 -28.07 -8.06
N SER A 445 4.91 -26.95 -7.88
CA SER A 445 4.00 -26.38 -8.87
C SER A 445 4.64 -25.34 -9.78
N MET A 446 5.96 -25.15 -9.72
CA MET A 446 6.65 -24.09 -10.50
C MET A 446 6.41 -24.24 -12.01
N ALA A 447 6.41 -25.47 -12.52
CA ALA A 447 6.16 -25.77 -13.93
C ALA A 447 4.71 -25.51 -14.38
N GLU A 448 3.77 -25.32 -13.44
CA GLU A 448 2.35 -25.04 -13.73
C GLU A 448 2.06 -23.55 -13.88
N ARG A 449 3.04 -22.67 -13.63
CA ARG A 449 2.88 -21.22 -13.79
C ARG A 449 2.62 -20.85 -15.25
N VAL A 450 1.81 -19.81 -15.45
CA VAL A 450 1.37 -19.33 -16.76
C VAL A 450 2.42 -18.40 -17.35
N ALA A 451 3.03 -18.81 -18.45
CA ALA A 451 4.02 -18.03 -19.16
C ALA A 451 3.45 -16.71 -19.68
N GLY A 452 4.16 -15.60 -19.45
CA GLY A 452 3.76 -14.25 -19.88
C GLY A 452 2.65 -13.59 -19.04
N ARG A 453 2.12 -14.28 -18.02
CA ARG A 453 1.17 -13.69 -17.07
C ARG A 453 1.92 -12.98 -15.96
N VAL A 454 1.45 -11.78 -15.62
CA VAL A 454 1.93 -11.01 -14.47
C VAL A 454 0.99 -11.17 -13.29
N SER A 455 1.51 -11.63 -12.14
CA SER A 455 0.76 -11.59 -10.87
C SER A 455 1.10 -10.33 -10.08
N VAL A 456 0.13 -9.45 -9.86
CA VAL A 456 0.27 -8.32 -8.92
C VAL A 456 -0.16 -8.74 -7.52
N LEU A 457 0.75 -8.65 -6.56
CA LEU A 457 0.62 -9.22 -5.22
C LEU A 457 0.47 -8.10 -4.19
N ILE A 458 -0.69 -8.00 -3.55
CA ILE A 458 -1.04 -6.87 -2.67
C ILE A 458 -1.36 -7.35 -1.25
N PRO A 459 -0.46 -7.20 -0.26
CA PRO A 459 -0.78 -7.48 1.14
C PRO A 459 -1.61 -6.34 1.74
N ALA A 460 -2.81 -6.64 2.23
CA ALA A 460 -3.76 -5.67 2.78
C ALA A 460 -3.98 -5.87 4.28
N TYR A 461 -4.00 -4.77 5.05
CA TYR A 461 -4.29 -4.81 6.49
C TYR A 461 -5.15 -3.61 6.92
N HIS A 462 -6.39 -3.88 7.35
CA HIS A 462 -7.44 -2.94 7.80
C HIS A 462 -7.96 -1.92 6.78
N GLU A 463 -7.12 -1.35 5.93
CA GLU A 463 -7.47 -0.27 5.01
C GLU A 463 -7.93 -0.82 3.64
N TYR A 464 -9.16 -1.37 3.61
CA TYR A 464 -9.70 -1.97 2.40
C TYR A 464 -9.95 -0.94 1.28
N GLU A 465 -10.25 0.33 1.62
CA GLU A 465 -10.54 1.37 0.62
C GLU A 465 -9.30 1.70 -0.21
N MET A 466 -8.14 1.83 0.45
CA MET A 466 -6.85 2.02 -0.22
C MET A 466 -6.52 0.81 -1.10
N THR A 467 -6.77 -0.39 -0.58
CA THR A 467 -6.55 -1.64 -1.33
C THR A 467 -7.43 -1.71 -2.59
N ALA A 468 -8.71 -1.36 -2.47
CA ALA A 468 -9.64 -1.33 -3.60
C ALA A 468 -9.22 -0.28 -4.65
N ARG A 469 -8.69 0.87 -4.20
CA ARG A 469 -8.13 1.90 -5.06
C ARG A 469 -6.87 1.42 -5.80
N ALA A 470 -5.95 0.75 -5.10
CA ALA A 470 -4.76 0.16 -5.72
C ALA A 470 -5.16 -0.85 -6.81
N VAL A 471 -6.07 -1.78 -6.51
CA VAL A 471 -6.62 -2.75 -7.47
C VAL A 471 -7.26 -2.06 -8.68
N GLU A 472 -8.07 -1.02 -8.44
CA GLU A 472 -8.69 -0.24 -9.51
C GLU A 472 -7.66 0.35 -10.47
N THR A 473 -6.59 0.97 -9.95
CA THR A 473 -5.54 1.56 -10.79
C THR A 473 -4.76 0.49 -11.55
N VAL A 474 -4.49 -0.68 -10.97
CA VAL A 474 -3.83 -1.79 -11.68
C VAL A 474 -4.69 -2.28 -12.84
N LEU A 475 -6.00 -2.46 -12.63
CA LEU A 475 -6.92 -2.88 -13.70
C LEU A 475 -7.04 -1.83 -14.82
N GLN A 476 -6.99 -0.54 -14.47
CA GLN A 476 -7.09 0.56 -15.44
C GLN A 476 -5.80 0.76 -16.25
N CYS A 477 -4.64 0.76 -15.58
CA CYS A 477 -3.36 1.18 -16.17
C CYS A 477 -2.51 0.02 -16.71
N SER A 478 -3.02 -1.22 -16.66
CA SER A 478 -2.33 -2.42 -17.18
C SER A 478 -3.05 -3.03 -18.38
N ALA A 479 -3.89 -2.25 -19.07
CA ALA A 479 -4.59 -2.70 -20.26
C ALA A 479 -3.60 -3.19 -21.33
N GLY A 480 -3.91 -4.34 -21.95
CA GLY A 480 -3.04 -4.97 -22.95
C GLY A 480 -2.13 -6.08 -22.40
N HIS A 481 -2.09 -6.29 -21.09
CA HIS A 481 -1.32 -7.36 -20.45
C HIS A 481 -2.23 -8.43 -19.82
N ASP A 482 -1.79 -9.70 -19.78
CA ASP A 482 -2.44 -10.74 -18.95
C ASP A 482 -2.04 -10.54 -17.49
N VAL A 483 -2.90 -9.86 -16.73
CA VAL A 483 -2.67 -9.54 -15.32
C VAL A 483 -3.69 -10.25 -14.44
N GLU A 484 -3.19 -10.98 -13.44
CA GLU A 484 -3.96 -11.38 -12.28
C GLU A 484 -3.54 -10.57 -11.05
N ILE A 485 -4.47 -10.37 -10.11
CA ILE A 485 -4.22 -9.65 -8.86
C ILE A 485 -4.55 -10.58 -7.70
N VAL A 486 -3.58 -10.80 -6.82
CA VAL A 486 -3.76 -11.58 -5.60
C VAL A 486 -3.62 -10.64 -4.41
N VAL A 487 -4.75 -10.40 -3.73
CA VAL A 487 -4.80 -9.58 -2.52
C VAL A 487 -4.79 -10.49 -1.31
N THR A 488 -3.86 -10.30 -0.38
CA THR A 488 -3.89 -11.01 0.90
C THR A 488 -4.61 -10.15 1.94
N ASP A 489 -5.77 -10.56 2.44
CA ASP A 489 -6.30 -10.01 3.69
C ASP A 489 -5.44 -10.53 4.84
N ASN A 490 -4.49 -9.71 5.30
CA ASN A 490 -3.48 -10.07 6.27
C ASN A 490 -4.03 -10.02 7.72
N GLY A 491 -5.17 -10.65 7.94
CA GLY A 491 -5.80 -10.80 9.25
C GLY A 491 -6.45 -9.53 9.79
N SER A 492 -7.09 -8.74 8.92
CA SER A 492 -7.77 -7.47 9.24
C SER A 492 -8.93 -7.60 10.25
N TYR A 493 -9.51 -6.46 10.66
CA TYR A 493 -10.77 -6.42 11.43
C TYR A 493 -11.98 -6.89 10.61
N GLY A 494 -13.06 -7.27 11.29
CA GLY A 494 -14.23 -7.90 10.64
C GLY A 494 -14.89 -7.09 9.58
N TRP A 495 -15.21 -5.86 9.91
CA TRP A 495 -15.78 -4.94 8.93
C TRP A 495 -14.82 -4.67 7.76
N ALA A 496 -13.50 -4.64 8.00
CA ALA A 496 -12.51 -4.40 6.95
C ALA A 496 -12.36 -5.59 6.00
N SER A 497 -12.29 -6.82 6.51
CA SER A 497 -12.27 -8.03 5.68
C SER A 497 -13.54 -8.18 4.83
N ILE A 498 -14.70 -7.87 5.42
CA ILE A 498 -15.98 -7.89 4.70
C ILE A 498 -16.00 -6.78 3.66
N GLY A 499 -15.58 -5.56 4.00
CA GLY A 499 -15.49 -4.45 3.06
C GLY A 499 -14.55 -4.73 1.89
N LEU A 500 -13.41 -5.38 2.13
CA LEU A 500 -12.51 -5.84 1.07
C LEU A 500 -13.18 -6.89 0.16
N THR A 501 -13.89 -7.84 0.75
CA THR A 501 -14.63 -8.88 0.03
C THR A 501 -15.69 -8.25 -0.87
N GLU A 502 -16.49 -7.34 -0.33
CA GLU A 502 -17.53 -6.62 -1.05
C GLU A 502 -16.95 -5.75 -2.19
N ALA A 503 -15.84 -5.05 -1.94
CA ALA A 503 -15.21 -4.15 -2.91
C ALA A 503 -14.60 -4.87 -4.13
N LEU A 504 -14.16 -6.12 -3.96
CA LEU A 504 -13.48 -6.90 -4.99
C LEU A 504 -14.33 -8.06 -5.54
N TYR A 505 -15.55 -8.25 -5.03
CA TYR A 505 -16.43 -9.34 -5.44
C TYR A 505 -16.75 -9.31 -6.93
N GLY A 506 -16.75 -10.49 -7.56
CA GLY A 506 -17.11 -10.66 -8.97
C GLY A 506 -16.07 -10.15 -9.97
N LEU A 507 -14.86 -9.82 -9.52
CA LEU A 507 -13.73 -9.56 -10.42
C LEU A 507 -13.14 -10.87 -10.94
N PRO A 508 -13.08 -11.09 -12.26
CA PRO A 508 -12.59 -12.36 -12.81
C PRO A 508 -11.08 -12.58 -12.55
N ASN A 509 -10.28 -11.51 -12.57
CA ASN A 509 -8.83 -11.58 -12.45
C ASN A 509 -8.31 -11.18 -11.06
N VAL A 510 -9.19 -11.06 -10.06
CA VAL A 510 -8.79 -10.68 -8.70
C VAL A 510 -9.20 -11.75 -7.71
N ARG A 511 -8.25 -12.17 -6.88
CA ARG A 511 -8.45 -13.19 -5.84
C ARG A 511 -8.05 -12.64 -4.48
N ILE A 512 -8.80 -13.02 -3.46
CA ILE A 512 -8.45 -12.70 -2.07
C ILE A 512 -7.95 -13.96 -1.36
N ALA A 513 -6.75 -13.89 -0.77
CA ALA A 513 -6.22 -14.88 0.15
C ALA A 513 -6.40 -14.38 1.59
N TYR A 514 -7.21 -15.08 2.39
CA TYR A 514 -7.48 -14.66 3.77
C TYR A 514 -6.49 -15.30 4.74
N ALA A 515 -5.64 -14.48 5.35
CA ALA A 515 -4.77 -14.91 6.44
C ALA A 515 -5.53 -14.88 7.77
N PRO A 516 -5.40 -15.92 8.61
CA PRO A 516 -6.17 -16.04 9.83
C PRO A 516 -5.57 -15.25 10.98
N THR A 517 -4.45 -14.53 10.77
CA THR A 517 -3.79 -13.60 11.68
C THR A 517 -2.91 -12.65 10.84
N ASN A 518 -2.40 -11.58 11.44
CA ASN A 518 -1.46 -10.70 10.75
C ASN A 518 -0.08 -11.37 10.69
N LEU A 519 0.33 -11.77 9.48
CA LEU A 519 1.61 -12.41 9.17
C LEU A 519 2.73 -11.40 8.88
N GLN A 520 2.49 -10.12 9.16
CA GLN A 520 3.36 -8.98 8.79
C GLN A 520 3.51 -8.86 7.27
N PHE A 521 4.27 -7.87 6.81
CA PHE A 521 4.47 -7.61 5.38
C PHE A 521 5.03 -8.84 4.65
N ALA A 522 6.18 -9.36 5.07
CA ALA A 522 6.83 -10.52 4.46
C ALA A 522 5.89 -11.73 4.33
N GLY A 523 5.23 -12.14 5.42
CA GLY A 523 4.32 -13.28 5.40
C GLY A 523 3.06 -13.05 4.57
N GLY A 524 2.52 -11.84 4.54
CA GLY A 524 1.36 -11.48 3.71
C GLY A 524 1.69 -11.47 2.22
N SER A 525 2.86 -10.94 1.85
CA SER A 525 3.40 -10.93 0.49
C SER A 525 3.71 -12.34 -0.01
N ASN A 526 4.38 -13.16 0.82
CA ASN A 526 4.68 -14.56 0.50
C ASN A 526 3.39 -15.38 0.31
N LEU A 527 2.36 -15.14 1.12
CA LEU A 527 1.07 -15.81 0.95
C LEU A 527 0.38 -15.41 -0.35
N ALA A 528 0.48 -14.15 -0.77
CA ALA A 528 -0.03 -13.72 -2.08
C ALA A 528 0.72 -14.45 -3.21
N PHE A 529 2.05 -14.52 -3.13
CA PHE A 529 2.89 -15.22 -4.10
C PHE A 529 2.55 -16.73 -4.20
N ALA A 530 2.36 -17.38 -3.05
CA ALA A 530 1.98 -18.80 -2.98
C ALA A 530 0.57 -19.10 -3.51
N ARG A 531 -0.22 -18.06 -3.83
CA ARG A 531 -1.57 -18.15 -4.40
C ARG A 531 -1.64 -17.58 -5.82
N SER A 532 -0.51 -17.18 -6.38
CA SER A 532 -0.40 -16.63 -7.73
C SER A 532 0.01 -17.68 -8.75
N THR A 533 -0.20 -17.38 -10.03
CA THR A 533 -0.01 -18.28 -11.17
C THR A 533 0.95 -17.75 -12.23
N GLY A 534 1.22 -16.44 -12.29
CA GLY A 534 2.14 -15.84 -13.25
C GLY A 534 3.60 -16.26 -13.08
N ASP A 535 4.33 -16.30 -14.20
CA ASP A 535 5.78 -16.50 -14.24
C ASP A 535 6.57 -15.24 -13.85
N THR A 536 5.91 -14.08 -13.92
CA THR A 536 6.40 -12.78 -13.47
C THR A 536 5.49 -12.27 -12.36
N VAL A 537 6.08 -11.73 -11.29
CA VAL A 537 5.32 -11.20 -10.16
C VAL A 537 5.71 -9.76 -9.88
N VAL A 538 4.72 -8.95 -9.49
CA VAL A 538 4.94 -7.59 -8.99
C VAL A 538 4.42 -7.52 -7.56
N PHE A 539 5.33 -7.38 -6.60
CA PHE A 539 4.93 -7.04 -5.24
C PHE A 539 4.55 -5.57 -5.20
N LEU A 540 3.38 -5.25 -4.65
CA LEU A 540 2.83 -3.91 -4.65
C LEU A 540 2.13 -3.63 -3.32
N ASN A 541 2.52 -2.56 -2.62
CA ASN A 541 1.85 -2.16 -1.39
C ASN A 541 0.37 -1.78 -1.63
N ASN A 542 -0.48 -2.00 -0.63
CA ASN A 542 -1.91 -1.69 -0.73
C ASN A 542 -2.25 -0.19 -0.71
N ASP A 543 -1.28 0.68 -0.41
CA ASP A 543 -1.39 2.14 -0.40
C ASP A 543 -0.71 2.80 -1.61
N THR A 544 -0.76 2.12 -2.76
CA THR A 544 -0.18 2.60 -4.02
C THR A 544 -1.24 2.84 -5.09
N GLU A 545 -0.93 3.75 -6.02
CA GLU A 545 -1.69 4.01 -7.25
C GLU A 545 -0.72 3.98 -8.44
N VAL A 546 -0.88 3.01 -9.34
CA VAL A 546 -0.06 2.90 -10.55
C VAL A 546 -0.55 3.90 -11.61
N ARG A 547 0.35 4.37 -12.50
CA ARG A 547 0.01 5.29 -13.62
C ARG A 547 0.02 4.56 -14.96
N ASP A 548 -0.55 5.19 -15.99
CA ASP A 548 -0.54 4.66 -17.35
C ASP A 548 0.91 4.40 -17.82
N GLY A 549 1.13 3.26 -18.47
CA GLY A 549 2.45 2.86 -18.98
C GLY A 549 3.42 2.28 -17.93
N TRP A 550 2.97 2.03 -16.70
CA TRP A 550 3.87 1.58 -15.62
C TRP A 550 4.45 0.16 -15.80
N LEU A 551 3.76 -0.76 -16.47
CA LEU A 551 4.10 -2.18 -16.43
C LEU A 551 5.13 -2.59 -17.48
N GLN A 552 4.94 -2.19 -18.75
CA GLN A 552 5.82 -2.60 -19.86
C GLN A 552 7.31 -2.28 -19.59
N PRO A 553 7.71 -1.09 -19.08
CA PRO A 553 9.11 -0.80 -18.79
C PRO A 553 9.76 -1.72 -17.75
N LEU A 554 8.96 -2.29 -16.85
CA LEU A 554 9.42 -3.29 -15.87
C LEU A 554 9.67 -4.63 -16.54
N LEU A 555 8.75 -5.06 -17.41
CA LEU A 555 8.83 -6.35 -18.11
C LEU A 555 9.98 -6.38 -19.13
N ASP A 556 10.22 -5.27 -19.83
CA ASP A 556 11.29 -5.14 -20.83
C ASP A 556 12.67 -5.30 -20.18
N ARG A 557 12.89 -4.65 -19.03
CA ARG A 557 14.16 -4.74 -18.28
C ARG A 557 14.38 -6.13 -17.68
N LEU A 558 13.32 -6.83 -17.26
CA LEU A 558 13.42 -8.20 -16.75
C LEU A 558 13.80 -9.24 -17.81
N GLN A 559 13.78 -8.89 -19.11
CA GLN A 559 14.29 -9.77 -20.17
C GLN A 559 15.81 -9.95 -20.08
N ASP A 560 16.56 -8.99 -19.51
CA ASP A 560 17.98 -9.17 -19.25
C ASP A 560 18.15 -10.12 -18.05
N PRO A 561 18.77 -11.30 -18.23
CA PRO A 561 18.99 -12.22 -17.13
C PRO A 561 19.88 -11.62 -16.04
N GLN A 562 20.69 -10.58 -16.27
CA GLN A 562 21.48 -9.90 -15.22
C GLN A 562 20.62 -9.05 -14.28
N VAL A 563 19.44 -8.62 -14.70
CA VAL A 563 18.52 -7.79 -13.91
C VAL A 563 17.69 -8.68 -13.00
N ARG A 564 17.96 -8.69 -11.70
CA ARG A 564 17.27 -9.52 -10.67
C ARG A 564 15.88 -9.02 -10.33
N GLY A 565 15.63 -7.72 -10.51
CA GLY A 565 14.33 -7.12 -10.23
C GLY A 565 14.27 -5.69 -10.68
N VAL A 566 13.06 -5.20 -10.93
CA VAL A 566 12.83 -3.85 -11.46
C VAL A 566 11.81 -3.13 -10.59
N GLN A 567 12.19 -1.97 -10.06
CA GLN A 567 11.32 -1.07 -9.32
C GLN A 567 10.88 0.08 -10.25
N PRO A 568 9.60 0.50 -10.23
CA PRO A 568 9.19 1.77 -10.87
C PRO A 568 9.65 2.98 -10.04
N LEU A 569 9.67 4.18 -10.64
CA LEU A 569 9.83 5.41 -9.88
C LEU A 569 8.67 5.57 -8.89
N LEU A 570 8.99 5.59 -7.60
CA LEU A 570 8.01 5.78 -6.54
C LEU A 570 7.91 7.26 -6.20
N LEU A 571 6.69 7.80 -6.24
CA LEU A 571 6.38 9.18 -5.88
C LEU A 571 5.51 9.24 -4.63
N TYR A 572 5.67 10.29 -3.83
CA TYR A 572 4.70 10.67 -2.80
C TYR A 572 3.42 11.23 -3.44
N GLY A 573 2.37 11.40 -2.62
CA GLY A 573 1.09 11.97 -3.06
C GLY A 573 1.16 13.42 -3.59
N ASP A 574 2.31 14.10 -3.44
CA ASP A 574 2.60 15.43 -3.96
C ASP A 574 3.51 15.43 -5.21
N ASP A 575 3.74 14.26 -5.83
CA ASP A 575 4.62 14.03 -6.98
C ASP A 575 6.13 14.23 -6.71
N THR A 576 6.55 14.45 -5.47
CA THR A 576 7.98 14.34 -5.10
C THR A 576 8.43 12.89 -5.04
N ILE A 577 9.71 12.62 -5.25
CA ILE A 577 10.26 11.27 -5.24
C ILE A 577 10.16 10.67 -3.83
N GLN A 578 9.63 9.46 -3.72
CA GLN A 578 9.69 8.63 -2.52
C GLN A 578 10.87 7.66 -2.57
N ALA A 579 11.14 7.07 -3.74
CA ALA A 579 12.32 6.26 -3.99
C ALA A 579 12.63 6.19 -5.49
N ALA A 580 13.84 6.60 -5.85
CA ALA A 580 14.44 6.35 -7.17
C ALA A 580 15.49 5.21 -7.10
N GLY A 581 15.24 4.22 -6.24
CA GLY A 581 16.17 3.13 -5.90
C GLY A 581 16.66 3.18 -4.45
N THR A 582 17.44 2.18 -4.04
CA THR A 582 18.08 2.13 -2.71
C THR A 582 19.59 2.18 -2.86
N VAL A 583 20.22 3.13 -2.16
CA VAL A 583 21.68 3.37 -2.20
C VAL A 583 22.32 3.14 -0.85
N PHE A 584 23.56 2.65 -0.86
CA PHE A 584 24.40 2.49 0.32
C PHE A 584 25.44 3.62 0.35
N PRO A 585 25.25 4.70 1.15
CA PRO A 585 26.06 5.91 1.03
C PRO A 585 27.50 5.75 1.54
N ALA A 586 27.79 4.68 2.28
CA ALA A 586 29.11 4.35 2.81
C ALA A 586 29.20 2.84 3.10
N GLN A 587 30.42 2.29 3.08
CA GLN A 587 30.68 0.89 3.40
C GLN A 587 30.13 0.54 4.79
N GLY A 588 29.33 -0.54 4.88
CA GLY A 588 28.79 -1.01 6.16
C GLY A 588 27.70 -0.14 6.77
N VAL A 589 27.17 0.83 6.02
CA VAL A 589 26.02 1.65 6.42
C VAL A 589 24.74 1.10 5.79
N LEU A 590 23.60 1.24 6.50
CA LEU A 590 22.30 0.81 5.99
C LEU A 590 21.93 1.52 4.68
N GLY A 591 21.19 0.81 3.82
CA GLY A 591 20.61 1.39 2.61
C GLY A 591 19.58 2.48 2.93
N MET A 592 19.42 3.42 2.01
CA MET A 592 18.41 4.47 2.06
C MET A 592 17.82 4.75 0.68
N HIS A 593 16.63 5.35 0.65
CA HIS A 593 15.96 5.70 -0.59
C HIS A 593 16.69 6.87 -1.28
N LEU A 594 17.02 6.67 -2.55
CA LEU A 594 17.67 7.68 -3.38
C LEU A 594 16.69 8.81 -3.73
N LEU A 595 17.16 10.06 -3.61
CA LEU A 595 16.44 11.29 -3.97
C LEU A 595 15.08 11.50 -3.27
N ALA A 596 14.86 10.91 -2.10
CA ALA A 596 13.62 11.12 -1.35
C ALA A 596 13.34 12.62 -1.09
N GLY A 597 12.16 13.10 -1.49
CA GLY A 597 11.70 14.48 -1.41
C GLY A 597 12.13 15.39 -2.56
N PHE A 598 12.90 14.92 -3.54
CA PHE A 598 13.28 15.71 -4.72
C PHE A 598 12.17 15.74 -5.78
N SER A 599 12.29 16.59 -6.79
CA SER A 599 11.38 16.57 -7.94
C SER A 599 11.55 15.26 -8.71
N ARG A 600 10.46 14.72 -9.26
CA ARG A 600 10.52 13.57 -10.18
C ARG A 600 11.46 13.80 -11.38
N ASP A 601 11.66 15.06 -11.77
CA ASP A 601 12.56 15.43 -12.86
C ASP A 601 14.04 15.13 -12.54
N ASP A 602 14.42 15.06 -11.25
CA ASP A 602 15.77 14.68 -10.85
C ASP A 602 16.06 13.19 -11.09
N ALA A 603 15.03 12.33 -11.04
CA ALA A 603 15.21 10.90 -11.33
C ALA A 603 15.62 10.66 -12.79
N ALA A 604 15.09 11.45 -13.73
CA ALA A 604 15.41 11.33 -15.16
C ALA A 604 16.88 11.66 -15.49
N LYS A 605 17.61 12.31 -14.57
CA LYS A 605 19.03 12.65 -14.71
C LYS A 605 19.95 11.48 -14.36
N ILE A 606 19.43 10.47 -13.65
CA ILE A 606 20.20 9.30 -13.25
C ILE A 606 20.42 8.41 -14.48
N SER A 607 21.64 8.45 -15.03
CA SER A 607 22.03 7.66 -16.20
C SER A 607 22.28 6.19 -15.89
N ASP A 608 22.84 5.89 -14.70
CA ASP A 608 23.01 4.52 -14.23
C ASP A 608 21.86 4.12 -13.31
N GLN A 609 20.94 3.32 -13.85
CA GLN A 609 19.73 2.85 -13.17
C GLN A 609 19.97 1.55 -12.41
N LYS A 610 21.21 1.12 -12.19
CA LYS A 610 21.55 -0.16 -11.54
C LYS A 610 21.79 0.01 -10.04
N PHE A 611 21.21 -0.89 -9.24
CA PHE A 611 21.26 -0.83 -7.78
C PHE A 611 21.56 -2.20 -7.17
N ALA A 612 22.16 -2.20 -5.99
CA ALA A 612 22.31 -3.41 -5.18
C ALA A 612 20.98 -3.87 -4.55
N ALA A 613 20.08 -2.91 -4.27
CA ALA A 613 18.76 -3.20 -3.72
C ALA A 613 17.72 -2.20 -4.21
N VAL A 614 16.46 -2.60 -4.13
CA VAL A 614 15.26 -1.79 -4.39
C VAL A 614 14.24 -2.04 -3.28
N THR A 615 13.20 -1.23 -3.18
CA THR A 615 12.16 -1.42 -2.17
C THR A 615 11.01 -2.30 -2.68
N ALA A 616 10.44 -3.11 -1.79
CA ALA A 616 9.26 -3.91 -2.10
C ALA A 616 7.94 -3.13 -2.07
N ALA A 617 7.97 -1.80 -1.94
CA ALA A 617 6.77 -0.98 -2.10
C ALA A 617 6.16 -1.12 -3.50
N ALA A 618 7.02 -1.27 -4.52
CA ALA A 618 6.69 -1.83 -5.82
C ALA A 618 7.95 -2.46 -6.44
N VAL A 619 7.93 -3.75 -6.76
CA VAL A 619 9.05 -4.43 -7.45
C VAL A 619 8.56 -5.61 -8.28
N ALA A 620 9.02 -5.67 -9.53
CA ALA A 620 8.81 -6.78 -10.45
C ALA A 620 9.97 -7.78 -10.33
N LEU A 621 9.67 -9.07 -10.23
CA LEU A 621 10.61 -10.19 -10.08
C LEU A 621 10.17 -11.39 -10.93
N ARG A 622 11.13 -12.23 -11.32
CA ARG A 622 10.85 -13.56 -11.90
C ARG A 622 10.37 -14.51 -10.81
N ALA A 623 9.28 -15.24 -11.07
CA ALA A 623 8.68 -16.13 -10.07
C ALA A 623 9.64 -17.24 -9.62
N GLU A 624 10.45 -17.79 -10.54
CA GLU A 624 11.43 -18.84 -10.24
C GLU A 624 12.46 -18.41 -9.18
N GLU A 625 12.92 -17.17 -9.26
CA GLU A 625 13.89 -16.61 -8.31
C GLU A 625 13.25 -16.38 -6.94
N VAL A 626 11.97 -15.99 -6.92
CA VAL A 626 11.20 -15.86 -5.67
C VAL A 626 10.97 -17.21 -5.00
N VAL A 627 10.71 -18.29 -5.77
CA VAL A 627 10.61 -19.66 -5.23
C VAL A 627 11.93 -20.09 -4.61
N GLU A 628 13.04 -19.95 -5.33
CA GLU A 628 14.36 -20.39 -4.84
C GLU A 628 14.79 -19.61 -3.59
N MET A 629 14.45 -18.31 -3.52
CA MET A 629 14.68 -17.49 -2.33
C MET A 629 13.69 -17.72 -1.18
N ARG A 630 12.62 -18.50 -1.41
CA ARG A 630 11.47 -18.63 -0.50
C ARG A 630 10.90 -17.26 -0.08
N GLY A 631 10.82 -16.34 -1.05
CA GLY A 631 10.27 -14.99 -0.87
C GLY A 631 11.00 -14.13 0.17
N PHE A 632 10.24 -13.23 0.80
CA PHE A 632 10.72 -12.35 1.86
C PHE A 632 10.91 -13.11 3.17
N ASP A 633 11.97 -12.82 3.93
CA ASP A 633 12.21 -13.48 5.21
C ASP A 633 11.24 -12.96 6.30
N PRO A 634 10.33 -13.80 6.85
CA PRO A 634 9.34 -13.36 7.84
C PRO A 634 9.93 -13.06 9.22
N ILE A 635 11.24 -13.23 9.42
CA ILE A 635 11.90 -12.82 10.67
C ILE A 635 11.82 -11.30 10.88
N PHE A 636 11.78 -10.52 9.79
CA PHE A 636 11.64 -9.07 9.81
C PHE A 636 10.17 -8.67 10.00
N ILE A 637 9.94 -7.65 10.82
CA ILE A 637 8.60 -7.13 11.09
C ILE A 637 8.43 -5.76 10.44
N ASN A 638 7.95 -5.73 9.19
CA ASN A 638 7.63 -4.53 8.40
C ASN A 638 8.83 -3.56 8.23
N GLY A 639 9.93 -4.06 7.66
CA GLY A 639 11.09 -3.29 7.21
C GLY A 639 12.38 -4.12 7.20
N MET A 640 13.24 -3.88 6.21
CA MET A 640 14.51 -4.60 5.91
C MET A 640 14.34 -5.92 5.15
N GLU A 641 13.15 -6.53 5.10
CA GLU A 641 12.92 -7.75 4.33
C GLU A 641 13.16 -7.60 2.82
N ASP A 642 12.92 -6.41 2.28
CA ASP A 642 13.09 -6.09 0.86
C ASP A 642 14.57 -5.98 0.48
N ILE A 643 15.33 -5.20 1.26
CA ILE A 643 16.79 -5.12 1.10
C ILE A 643 17.42 -6.49 1.33
N ASP A 644 16.99 -7.23 2.35
CA ASP A 644 17.50 -8.59 2.62
C ASP A 644 17.27 -9.54 1.44
N LEU A 645 16.07 -9.56 0.86
CA LEU A 645 15.78 -10.35 -0.33
C LEU A 645 16.73 -9.96 -1.47
N CYS A 646 16.87 -8.66 -1.75
CA CYS A 646 17.76 -8.18 -2.82
C CYS A 646 19.19 -8.70 -2.66
N LEU A 647 19.75 -8.57 -1.45
CA LEU A 647 21.13 -9.00 -1.19
C LEU A 647 21.29 -10.53 -1.24
N ARG A 648 20.28 -11.31 -0.81
CA ARG A 648 20.30 -12.78 -0.99
C ARG A 648 20.28 -13.18 -2.47
N MET A 649 19.47 -12.51 -3.29
CA MET A 649 19.42 -12.76 -4.74
C MET A 649 20.79 -12.45 -5.38
N GLN A 650 21.42 -11.33 -5.02
CA GLN A 650 22.76 -11.00 -5.53
C GLN A 650 23.83 -11.98 -5.06
N GLU A 651 23.83 -12.41 -3.80
CA GLU A 651 24.80 -13.41 -3.31
C GLU A 651 24.63 -14.76 -4.03
N ARG A 652 23.40 -15.12 -4.40
CA ARG A 652 23.10 -16.38 -5.09
C ARG A 652 23.47 -16.39 -6.56
N TRP A 653 23.14 -15.32 -7.30
CA TRP A 653 23.22 -15.28 -8.76
C TRP A 653 24.06 -14.14 -9.35
N GLY A 654 24.54 -13.21 -8.53
CA GLY A 654 25.12 -11.94 -9.00
C GLY A 654 24.06 -11.02 -9.64
N GLY A 655 24.50 -10.16 -10.55
CA GLY A 655 23.62 -9.19 -11.22
C GLY A 655 23.23 -7.99 -10.35
N HIS A 656 22.20 -7.27 -10.78
CA HIS A 656 21.77 -6.00 -10.18
C HIS A 656 20.26 -5.83 -10.26
N PHE A 657 19.73 -4.87 -9.53
CA PHE A 657 18.34 -4.41 -9.65
C PHE A 657 18.31 -3.14 -10.49
N GLU A 658 17.17 -2.84 -11.13
CA GLU A 658 17.00 -1.62 -11.91
C GLU A 658 15.82 -0.76 -11.43
N VAL A 659 15.90 0.54 -11.67
CA VAL A 659 14.77 1.47 -11.48
C VAL A 659 14.31 1.99 -12.83
N ALA A 660 13.09 1.64 -13.23
CA ALA A 660 12.45 2.18 -14.43
C ALA A 660 11.88 3.57 -14.14
N THR A 661 12.65 4.62 -14.47
CA THR A 661 12.23 6.02 -14.26
C THR A 661 11.07 6.46 -15.16
N ASP A 662 10.81 5.70 -16.22
CA ASP A 662 9.70 5.82 -17.17
C ASP A 662 8.43 5.08 -16.72
N ALA A 663 8.50 4.29 -15.63
CA ALA A 663 7.34 3.71 -14.97
C ALA A 663 7.07 4.43 -13.64
N VAL A 664 5.83 4.87 -13.40
CA VAL A 664 5.49 5.68 -12.21
C VAL A 664 4.43 5.00 -11.35
N VAL A 665 4.71 4.93 -10.05
CA VAL A 665 3.75 4.50 -9.02
C VAL A 665 3.74 5.54 -7.89
N THR A 666 2.55 6.04 -7.57
CA THR A 666 2.35 6.91 -6.41
C THR A 666 2.17 6.04 -5.16
N HIS A 667 2.91 6.31 -4.10
CA HIS A 667 2.81 5.64 -2.80
C HIS A 667 2.34 6.67 -1.77
N LEU A 668 1.14 6.47 -1.23
CA LEU A 668 0.47 7.43 -0.34
C LEU A 668 1.03 7.43 1.09
N GLU A 669 2.02 6.57 1.37
CA GLU A 669 2.73 6.36 2.63
C GLU A 669 1.79 6.47 3.85
N SER A 670 0.73 5.67 3.84
CA SER A 670 -0.19 5.60 4.96
C SER A 670 0.52 5.01 6.17
N LYS A 671 0.66 5.80 7.23
CA LYS A 671 1.30 5.36 8.48
C LYS A 671 0.37 4.41 9.23
N THR A 672 0.40 3.13 8.89
CA THR A 672 -0.26 2.10 9.71
C THR A 672 0.24 2.22 11.16
N PRO A 673 -0.65 2.34 12.16
CA PRO A 673 -0.25 2.58 13.54
C PRO A 673 0.74 1.53 14.07
N GLY A 674 2.00 1.93 14.26
CA GLY A 674 3.05 1.06 14.78
C GLY A 674 4.05 0.51 13.78
N ARG A 675 4.01 0.90 12.50
CA ARG A 675 5.01 0.53 11.48
C ARG A 675 6.46 0.75 11.96
N GLY A 676 6.70 1.81 12.74
CA GLY A 676 8.03 2.11 13.30
C GLY A 676 8.44 1.36 14.58
N ARG A 677 7.59 0.50 15.16
CA ARG A 677 7.86 -0.12 16.48
C ARG A 677 9.05 -1.08 16.47
N ASN A 678 9.33 -1.73 15.34
CA ASN A 678 10.35 -2.77 15.21
C ASN A 678 11.58 -2.31 14.41
N ILE A 679 11.73 -1.01 14.12
CA ILE A 679 12.86 -0.50 13.31
C ILE A 679 14.21 -0.93 13.91
N ALA A 680 14.45 -0.69 15.20
CA ALA A 680 15.71 -1.04 15.85
C ALA A 680 15.93 -2.57 15.89
N PHE A 681 14.85 -3.34 16.06
CA PHE A 681 14.88 -4.80 16.08
C PHE A 681 15.25 -5.38 14.70
N ASN A 682 14.56 -4.94 13.63
CA ASN A 682 14.84 -5.38 12.27
C ASN A 682 16.27 -4.99 11.84
N ARG A 683 16.71 -3.78 12.18
CA ARG A 683 18.08 -3.32 11.91
C ARG A 683 19.12 -4.20 12.62
N GLY A 684 18.87 -4.61 13.86
CA GLY A 684 19.77 -5.54 14.58
C GLY A 684 19.95 -6.86 13.81
N ILE A 685 18.85 -7.52 13.44
CA ILE A 685 18.88 -8.75 12.63
C ILE A 685 19.60 -8.52 11.30
N PHE A 686 19.26 -7.45 10.59
CA PHE A 686 19.86 -7.12 9.30
C PHE A 686 21.36 -6.90 9.43
N TYR A 687 21.80 -6.15 10.44
CA TYR A 687 23.22 -5.94 10.71
C TYR A 687 23.91 -7.25 11.04
N ASP A 688 23.37 -8.09 11.91
CA ASP A 688 24.02 -9.35 12.28
C ASP A 688 24.17 -10.30 11.10
N ARG A 689 23.22 -10.28 10.16
CA ARG A 689 23.27 -11.06 8.92
C ARG A 689 24.26 -10.51 7.88
N TRP A 690 24.28 -9.19 7.69
CA TRP A 690 25.01 -8.55 6.58
C TRP A 690 26.29 -7.81 7.01
N ARG A 691 26.68 -7.90 8.28
CA ARG A 691 27.90 -7.24 8.79
C ARG A 691 29.12 -7.62 7.95
N GLY A 692 29.85 -6.62 7.48
CA GLY A 692 31.05 -6.81 6.66
C GLY A 692 30.78 -7.21 5.20
N ARG A 693 29.51 -7.41 4.81
CA ARG A 693 29.08 -7.82 3.46
C ARG A 693 28.06 -6.87 2.82
N MET A 694 27.77 -5.73 3.45
CA MET A 694 26.86 -4.72 2.86
C MET A 694 27.48 -4.09 1.61
N PRO A 695 26.68 -3.74 0.59
CA PRO A 695 27.14 -3.03 -0.60
C PRO A 695 27.68 -1.62 -0.32
N GLY A 696 28.18 -0.98 -1.38
CA GLY A 696 28.55 0.43 -1.40
C GLY A 696 30.06 0.71 -1.30
N PRO A 697 30.45 2.00 -1.27
CA PRO A 697 29.56 3.17 -1.40
C PRO A 697 29.02 3.39 -2.82
N ASP A 698 27.71 3.66 -2.93
CA ASP A 698 27.01 3.92 -4.21
C ASP A 698 26.80 5.43 -4.44
N THR A 699 27.84 6.25 -4.22
CA THR A 699 27.73 7.72 -4.29
C THR A 699 27.59 8.27 -5.71
N GLY A 700 27.89 7.45 -6.73
CA GLY A 700 27.80 7.83 -8.14
C GLY A 700 26.40 8.27 -8.58
N HIS A 701 25.34 7.71 -8.00
CA HIS A 701 23.97 8.11 -8.34
C HIS A 701 23.64 9.54 -7.92
N PHE A 702 24.18 10.00 -6.77
CA PHE A 702 24.04 11.42 -6.37
C PHE A 702 24.78 12.33 -7.36
N ALA A 703 26.00 11.94 -7.74
CA ALA A 703 26.79 12.71 -8.70
C ALA A 703 26.10 12.80 -10.08
N ALA A 704 25.46 11.72 -10.55
CA ALA A 704 24.67 11.72 -11.77
C ALA A 704 23.47 12.70 -11.71
N ALA A 705 22.89 12.89 -10.53
CA ALA A 705 21.86 13.88 -10.27
C ALA A 705 22.41 15.31 -10.01
N GLY A 706 23.72 15.54 -10.15
CA GLY A 706 24.36 16.83 -9.89
C GLY A 706 24.57 17.15 -8.41
N LEU A 707 24.55 16.14 -7.54
CA LEU A 707 24.61 16.27 -6.09
C LEU A 707 25.87 15.63 -5.49
N GLU A 708 26.35 16.19 -4.39
CA GLU A 708 27.41 15.61 -3.56
C GLU A 708 26.95 15.45 -2.11
N ILE A 709 27.42 14.40 -1.43
CA ILE A 709 27.18 14.21 0.00
C ILE A 709 28.17 15.07 0.78
N ALA A 710 27.74 16.23 1.24
CA ALA A 710 28.57 17.15 2.03
C ALA A 710 28.82 16.62 3.45
N LYS A 711 27.82 15.96 4.04
CA LYS A 711 27.94 15.33 5.35
C LYS A 711 26.97 14.17 5.47
N LEU A 712 27.45 13.02 5.96
CA LEU A 712 26.58 11.90 6.31
C LEU A 712 26.18 11.99 7.78
N GLY A 713 24.97 12.47 8.05
CA GLY A 713 24.33 12.36 9.36
C GLY A 713 23.70 10.99 9.55
N VAL A 714 23.19 10.72 10.76
CA VAL A 714 22.45 9.49 11.08
C VAL A 714 21.28 9.79 12.01
N ASP A 715 20.30 8.89 12.11
CA ASP A 715 19.26 8.96 13.14
C ASP A 715 19.77 8.55 14.54
N VAL A 716 18.92 8.68 15.56
CA VAL A 716 19.29 8.45 16.98
C VAL A 716 18.98 7.03 17.47
N LEU A 717 18.61 6.11 16.58
CA LEU A 717 18.26 4.74 16.95
C LEU A 717 19.51 3.85 17.00
N PRO A 718 19.49 2.71 17.72
CA PRO A 718 20.49 1.68 17.55
C PRO A 718 20.59 1.29 16.07
N HIS A 719 21.82 1.02 15.59
CA HIS A 719 22.06 0.70 14.18
C HIS A 719 21.51 1.80 13.25
N PRO A 720 22.02 3.04 13.34
CA PRO A 720 21.27 4.18 12.84
C PRO A 720 21.25 4.24 11.31
N ALA A 721 20.14 4.72 10.73
CA ALA A 721 20.04 4.91 9.28
C ALA A 721 20.71 6.22 8.86
N PRO A 722 21.29 6.27 7.64
CA PRO A 722 21.93 7.47 7.13
C PRO A 722 20.93 8.60 6.86
N ARG A 723 21.41 9.83 7.05
CA ARG A 723 20.73 11.09 6.69
C ARG A 723 21.75 12.01 6.04
N PRO A 724 21.96 11.88 4.72
CA PRO A 724 22.93 12.71 4.02
C PRO A 724 22.43 14.16 3.95
N LEU A 725 23.35 15.08 4.20
CA LEU A 725 23.23 16.47 3.78
C LEU A 725 23.78 16.53 2.36
N LEU A 726 22.90 16.78 1.40
CA LEU A 726 23.23 16.89 -0.01
C LEU A 726 23.45 18.36 -0.37
N LEU A 727 24.49 18.63 -1.17
CA LEU A 727 24.75 19.92 -1.79
C LEU A 727 24.85 19.73 -3.30
N ARG A 728 24.75 20.82 -4.05
CA ARG A 728 25.07 20.84 -5.48
C ARG A 728 26.56 20.53 -5.65
N ALA A 729 26.90 19.64 -6.57
CA ALA A 729 28.29 19.27 -6.82
C ALA A 729 29.14 20.50 -7.23
N SER A 730 30.31 20.61 -6.61
CA SER A 730 31.24 21.75 -6.72
C SER A 730 31.93 21.89 -8.10
N GLY A 731 31.55 21.11 -9.11
CA GLY A 731 32.01 21.22 -10.50
C GLY A 731 31.12 22.09 -11.42
N SER A 732 30.06 22.70 -10.88
CA SER A 732 29.11 23.56 -11.60
C SER A 732 29.49 25.04 -11.63
N ASP A 733 30.77 25.38 -11.36
CA ASP A 733 31.33 26.75 -11.40
C ASP A 733 31.38 27.37 -12.82
N ARG A 734 30.46 26.97 -13.71
CA ARG A 734 30.13 27.76 -14.90
C ARG A 734 29.37 28.98 -14.42
N ILE A 735 30.06 30.12 -14.40
CA ILE A 735 29.46 31.44 -14.16
C ILE A 735 28.21 31.58 -15.06
N GLY A 736 27.03 31.70 -14.43
CA GLY A 736 25.75 31.88 -15.11
C GLY A 736 24.95 30.60 -15.41
N GLU A 737 25.32 29.45 -14.83
CA GLU A 737 24.48 28.24 -14.74
C GLU A 737 23.75 28.20 -13.38
N TYR A 738 22.43 28.15 -13.41
CA TYR A 738 21.58 28.11 -12.21
C TYR A 738 20.71 26.85 -12.20
N ARG A 739 20.35 26.40 -11.00
CA ARG A 739 19.30 25.40 -10.78
C ARG A 739 17.97 26.09 -10.50
N TRP A 740 16.99 25.85 -11.37
CA TRP A 740 15.66 26.45 -11.36
C TRP A 740 14.64 25.46 -10.79
N SER A 741 13.89 25.89 -9.78
CA SER A 741 12.65 25.21 -9.40
C SER A 741 11.43 25.98 -9.90
N ILE A 742 10.68 25.36 -10.81
CA ILE A 742 9.49 25.94 -11.42
C ILE A 742 8.26 25.44 -10.66
N LYS A 743 7.53 26.37 -10.02
CA LYS A 743 6.33 26.05 -9.24
C LYS A 743 5.14 25.89 -10.17
N ASN A 744 4.64 24.66 -10.24
CA ASN A 744 3.54 24.25 -11.11
C ASN A 744 2.22 24.25 -10.34
N PRO A 745 1.20 25.01 -10.77
CA PRO A 745 -0.09 25.07 -10.09
C PRO A 745 -0.95 23.82 -10.30
N ALA A 746 -0.59 22.92 -11.23
CA ALA A 746 -1.33 21.69 -11.44
C ALA A 746 -1.21 20.75 -10.23
N ASN A 747 -2.33 20.09 -9.92
CA ASN A 747 -2.39 19.09 -8.87
C ASN A 747 -1.43 17.92 -9.14
N PRO A 748 -0.97 17.21 -8.10
CA PRO A 748 -0.24 15.95 -8.27
C PRO A 748 -1.14 14.80 -8.77
N GLY A 749 -0.52 13.72 -9.23
CA GLY A 749 -1.19 12.49 -9.66
C GLY A 749 -1.84 12.53 -11.07
N PRO A 750 -2.52 11.43 -11.47
CA PRO A 750 -3.00 11.23 -12.84
C PRO A 750 -3.96 12.29 -13.38
N ARG A 751 -4.74 12.94 -12.48
CA ARG A 751 -5.62 14.05 -12.88
C ARG A 751 -4.83 15.28 -13.28
N GLY A 752 -3.75 15.57 -12.57
CA GLY A 752 -2.85 16.68 -12.88
C GLY A 752 -2.02 16.44 -14.12
N ASP A 753 -1.62 15.19 -14.39
CA ASP A 753 -0.88 14.84 -15.61
C ASP A 753 -1.65 15.20 -16.90
N LYS A 754 -2.99 15.32 -16.83
CA LYS A 754 -3.87 15.75 -17.93
C LYS A 754 -4.08 17.27 -18.04
N TRP A 755 -3.53 18.08 -17.12
CA TRP A 755 -3.71 19.53 -17.13
C TRP A 755 -2.73 20.21 -18.09
N GLY A 756 -3.21 21.22 -18.84
CA GLY A 756 -2.37 22.01 -19.75
C GLY A 756 -1.14 22.65 -19.08
N ASP A 757 -1.27 23.10 -17.83
CA ASP A 757 -0.17 23.68 -17.05
C ASP A 757 1.00 22.69 -16.84
N THR A 758 0.73 21.37 -16.87
CA THR A 758 1.78 20.34 -16.89
C THR A 758 2.67 20.49 -18.11
N HIS A 759 2.06 20.54 -19.29
CA HIS A 759 2.77 20.61 -20.56
C HIS A 759 3.43 21.98 -20.75
N TYR A 760 2.75 23.06 -20.37
CA TYR A 760 3.30 24.42 -20.37
C TYR A 760 4.60 24.51 -19.57
N ILE A 761 4.62 23.94 -18.36
CA ILE A 761 5.81 24.00 -17.50
C ILE A 761 6.88 23.00 -17.93
N ALA A 762 6.52 21.84 -18.46
CA ALA A 762 7.48 20.93 -19.05
C ALA A 762 8.23 21.58 -20.22
N ALA A 763 7.52 22.25 -21.13
CA ALA A 763 8.14 22.96 -22.25
C ALA A 763 9.05 24.12 -21.79
N LEU A 764 8.64 24.87 -20.75
CA LEU A 764 9.51 25.90 -20.14
C LEU A 764 10.75 25.31 -19.47
N ARG A 765 10.61 24.21 -18.73
CA ARG A 765 11.73 23.49 -18.11
C ARG A 765 12.71 23.03 -19.17
N ASP A 766 12.23 22.38 -20.22
CA ASP A 766 13.06 21.83 -21.29
C ASP A 766 13.77 22.96 -22.05
N ALA A 767 13.09 24.10 -22.26
CA ALA A 767 13.69 25.31 -22.82
C ALA A 767 14.80 25.91 -21.92
N LEU A 768 14.65 25.89 -20.59
CA LEU A 768 15.72 26.30 -19.67
C LEU A 768 16.90 25.33 -19.72
N VAL A 769 16.65 24.02 -19.77
CA VAL A 769 17.69 23.00 -19.92
C VAL A 769 18.46 23.17 -21.23
N ALA A 770 17.76 23.44 -22.35
CA ALA A 770 18.38 23.73 -23.64
C ALA A 770 19.26 25.00 -23.64
N GLN A 771 19.05 25.93 -22.69
CA GLN A 771 19.89 27.11 -22.45
C GLN A 771 21.06 26.82 -21.50
N GLY A 772 21.34 25.55 -21.19
CA GLY A 772 22.40 25.13 -20.29
C GLY A 772 22.13 25.46 -18.83
N GLN A 773 20.86 25.46 -18.41
CA GLN A 773 20.46 25.55 -17.00
C GLN A 773 20.10 24.16 -16.46
N ASP A 774 20.11 23.99 -15.14
CA ASP A 774 19.46 22.85 -14.48
C ASP A 774 18.03 23.28 -14.10
N ALA A 775 17.00 22.54 -14.50
CA ALA A 775 15.62 22.93 -14.21
C ALA A 775 14.76 21.73 -13.80
N VAL A 776 13.92 21.95 -12.78
CA VAL A 776 12.95 20.97 -12.27
C VAL A 776 11.60 21.61 -12.04
N SER A 777 10.55 20.82 -12.11
CA SER A 777 9.17 21.23 -11.83
C SER A 777 8.66 20.64 -10.51
N LEU A 778 7.85 21.40 -9.79
CA LEU A 778 7.23 20.98 -8.52
C LEU A 778 5.72 21.24 -8.56
N ARG A 779 4.92 20.20 -8.32
CA ARG A 779 3.45 20.27 -8.35
C ARG A 779 2.87 21.01 -7.13
N HIS A 780 1.58 21.33 -7.21
CA HIS A 780 0.84 21.85 -6.07
C HIS A 780 1.04 20.97 -4.84
N GLY A 781 1.32 21.59 -3.69
CA GLY A 781 1.66 20.91 -2.43
C GLY A 781 3.17 20.68 -2.22
N ALA A 782 3.97 20.64 -3.29
CA ALA A 782 5.42 20.41 -3.23
C ALA A 782 6.27 21.68 -3.42
N HIS A 783 5.67 22.87 -3.46
CA HIS A 783 6.40 24.11 -3.79
C HIS A 783 7.48 24.49 -2.76
N ALA A 784 7.36 24.02 -1.50
CA ALA A 784 8.22 24.40 -0.38
C ALA A 784 8.78 23.19 0.39
N VAL A 785 9.19 22.14 -0.31
CA VAL A 785 9.82 20.96 0.32
C VAL A 785 11.28 21.24 0.72
N PRO A 786 11.84 20.56 1.74
CA PRO A 786 13.19 20.86 2.25
C PRO A 786 14.31 20.79 1.20
N THR A 787 14.14 19.93 0.19
CA THR A 787 15.09 19.71 -0.90
C THR A 787 15.21 20.92 -1.83
N THR A 788 14.23 21.84 -1.87
CA THR A 788 14.33 23.04 -2.71
C THR A 788 15.39 24.02 -2.24
N THR A 789 15.92 23.86 -1.02
CA THR A 789 16.97 24.73 -0.46
C THR A 789 18.28 24.76 -1.24
N ILE A 790 18.50 23.79 -2.13
CA ILE A 790 19.68 23.73 -3.01
C ILE A 790 19.48 24.47 -4.34
N ASP A 791 18.25 24.90 -4.65
CA ASP A 791 17.94 25.59 -5.90
C ASP A 791 18.42 27.04 -5.83
N ASP A 792 18.92 27.59 -6.94
CA ASP A 792 19.36 28.98 -7.03
C ASP A 792 18.21 29.94 -7.34
N VAL A 793 17.26 29.47 -8.17
CA VAL A 793 16.15 30.28 -8.67
C VAL A 793 14.82 29.61 -8.34
N ASN A 794 13.95 30.36 -7.68
CA ASN A 794 12.55 30.01 -7.45
C ASN A 794 11.68 30.73 -8.49
N LEU A 795 11.16 30.00 -9.48
CA LEU A 795 10.26 30.55 -10.49
C LEU A 795 8.81 30.15 -10.20
N VAL A 796 8.00 31.13 -9.78
CA VAL A 796 6.57 30.95 -9.53
C VAL A 796 5.78 31.31 -10.79
N ILE A 797 5.18 30.30 -11.42
CA ILE A 797 4.18 30.51 -12.49
C ILE A 797 2.83 30.75 -11.82
N ARG A 798 2.42 32.01 -11.75
CA ARG A 798 1.27 32.45 -10.95
C ARG A 798 -0.01 32.44 -11.79
N GLY A 799 -0.92 31.54 -11.40
CA GLY A 799 -2.30 31.43 -11.92
C GLY A 799 -3.31 31.36 -10.76
N LEU A 800 -4.00 30.22 -10.59
CA LEU A 800 -4.89 30.03 -9.43
C LEU A 800 -4.13 29.80 -8.12
N ASP A 801 -3.01 29.08 -8.18
CA ASP A 801 -2.23 28.70 -7.01
C ASP A 801 -1.20 29.75 -6.62
N ARG A 802 -1.10 30.08 -5.33
CA ARG A 802 -0.16 31.09 -4.82
C ARG A 802 1.17 30.41 -4.46
N GLY A 803 2.23 30.83 -5.12
CA GLY A 803 3.61 30.52 -4.71
C GLY A 803 4.16 31.57 -3.75
N TYR A 804 5.29 31.25 -3.12
CA TYR A 804 5.94 32.12 -2.14
C TYR A 804 7.42 32.30 -2.49
N ALA A 805 7.99 33.43 -2.07
CA ALA A 805 9.42 33.63 -2.12
C ALA A 805 10.15 32.74 -1.11
N HIS A 806 11.30 32.22 -1.51
CA HIS A 806 12.19 31.39 -0.71
C HIS A 806 13.43 32.20 -0.30
N PRO A 807 13.74 32.28 1.02
CA PRO A 807 14.94 32.96 1.49
C PRO A 807 16.22 32.34 0.92
N GLY A 808 17.17 33.19 0.51
CA GLY A 808 18.47 32.76 -0.01
C GLY A 808 18.51 32.38 -1.49
N GLN A 809 17.39 32.54 -2.20
CA GLN A 809 17.24 32.26 -3.64
C GLN A 809 16.92 33.53 -4.40
N ILE A 810 17.10 33.52 -5.72
CA ILE A 810 16.56 34.54 -6.62
C ILE A 810 15.09 34.21 -6.88
N ASN A 811 14.20 35.06 -6.42
CA ASN A 811 12.76 34.82 -6.48
C ASN A 811 12.14 35.52 -7.69
N VAL A 812 11.60 34.73 -8.61
CA VAL A 812 10.97 35.19 -9.85
C VAL A 812 9.49 34.90 -9.82
N LEU A 813 8.66 35.94 -9.93
CA LEU A 813 7.21 35.81 -10.09
C LEU A 813 6.84 36.05 -11.55
N TRP A 814 6.12 35.12 -12.17
CA TRP A 814 5.55 35.31 -13.50
C TRP A 814 4.03 35.12 -13.46
N VAL A 815 3.30 36.24 -13.49
CA VAL A 815 1.83 36.25 -13.50
C VAL A 815 1.33 35.97 -14.91
N ILE A 816 0.64 34.84 -15.08
CA ILE A 816 0.12 34.40 -16.39
C ILE A 816 -1.41 34.42 -16.47
N SER A 817 -2.11 34.35 -15.32
CA SER A 817 -3.57 34.40 -15.24
C SER A 817 -4.04 34.82 -13.84
N HIS A 818 -5.35 35.03 -13.68
CA HIS A 818 -5.99 35.43 -12.42
C HIS A 818 -5.37 36.64 -11.71
N PRO A 819 -5.16 37.77 -12.42
CA PRO A 819 -4.56 38.98 -11.87
C PRO A 819 -5.30 39.59 -10.67
N GLU A 820 -6.58 39.29 -10.49
CA GLU A 820 -7.40 39.72 -9.36
C GLU A 820 -6.98 39.07 -8.03
N LEU A 821 -6.28 37.92 -8.10
CA LEU A 821 -5.78 37.20 -6.93
C LEU A 821 -4.39 37.65 -6.51
N VAL A 822 -3.70 38.48 -7.30
CA VAL A 822 -2.33 38.91 -7.05
C VAL A 822 -2.32 40.25 -6.31
N THR A 823 -1.75 40.26 -5.12
CA THR A 823 -1.71 41.47 -4.27
C THR A 823 -0.42 42.25 -4.43
N GLU A 824 -0.44 43.53 -4.06
CA GLU A 824 0.78 44.37 -4.01
C GLU A 824 1.83 43.82 -3.05
N ASN A 825 1.40 43.27 -1.91
CA ASN A 825 2.29 42.64 -0.94
C ASN A 825 2.97 41.40 -1.53
N GLU A 826 2.24 40.60 -2.31
CA GLU A 826 2.80 39.44 -3.00
C GLU A 826 3.89 39.85 -3.98
N ILE A 827 3.67 40.90 -4.80
CA ILE A 827 4.70 41.43 -5.71
C ILE A 827 5.96 41.84 -4.94
N ALA A 828 5.81 42.42 -3.75
CA ALA A 828 6.93 42.89 -2.94
C ALA A 828 7.79 41.75 -2.36
N GLU A 829 7.28 40.51 -2.32
CA GLU A 829 8.02 39.33 -1.84
C GLU A 829 9.08 38.84 -2.84
N PHE A 830 8.96 39.20 -4.13
CA PHE A 830 9.82 38.68 -5.20
C PHE A 830 10.87 39.69 -5.68
N ASP A 831 11.97 39.16 -6.20
CA ASP A 831 13.12 39.93 -6.70
C ASP A 831 12.87 40.43 -8.12
N LEU A 832 12.36 39.54 -8.97
CA LEU A 832 12.01 39.81 -10.36
C LEU A 832 10.54 39.50 -10.58
N VAL A 833 9.80 40.43 -11.20
CA VAL A 833 8.37 40.26 -11.43
C VAL A 833 8.03 40.48 -12.90
N PHE A 834 7.34 39.51 -13.47
CA PHE A 834 6.88 39.49 -14.85
C PHE A 834 5.37 39.32 -14.90
N ALA A 835 4.72 39.89 -15.93
CA ALA A 835 3.30 39.68 -16.18
C ALA A 835 3.00 39.52 -17.67
N ALA A 836 2.05 38.63 -17.98
CA ALA A 836 1.55 38.40 -19.34
C ALA A 836 0.56 39.47 -19.83
N SER A 837 0.66 40.70 -19.28
CA SER A 837 -0.14 41.85 -19.66
C SER A 837 0.67 43.13 -19.53
N ARG A 838 0.69 43.94 -20.60
CA ARG A 838 1.36 45.25 -20.61
C ARG A 838 0.67 46.26 -19.69
N GLY A 839 -0.65 46.39 -19.81
CA GLY A 839 -1.42 47.36 -19.03
C GLY A 839 -1.40 47.05 -17.53
N TRP A 840 -1.49 45.77 -17.17
CA TRP A 840 -1.41 45.35 -15.77
C TRP A 840 0.00 45.55 -15.21
N ALA A 841 1.05 45.20 -15.96
CA ALA A 841 2.44 45.38 -15.56
C ALA A 841 2.76 46.86 -15.26
N ALA A 842 2.39 47.77 -16.16
CA ALA A 842 2.61 49.20 -15.97
C ALA A 842 1.90 49.73 -14.71
N ARG A 843 0.61 49.37 -14.53
CA ARG A 843 -0.18 49.77 -13.37
C ARG A 843 0.38 49.24 -12.05
N MET A 844 0.78 47.98 -12.01
CA MET A 844 1.34 47.39 -10.79
C MET A 844 2.73 47.97 -10.50
N SER A 845 3.51 48.30 -11.53
CA SER A 845 4.79 48.97 -11.34
C SER A 845 4.63 50.33 -10.67
N GLU A 846 3.67 51.13 -11.14
CA GLU A 846 3.34 52.43 -10.55
C GLU A 846 2.84 52.30 -9.11
N ARG A 847 1.94 51.34 -8.84
CA ARG A 847 1.34 51.16 -7.51
C ARG A 847 2.30 50.62 -6.47
N THR A 848 3.16 49.67 -6.84
CA THR A 848 4.07 48.98 -5.91
C THR A 848 5.45 49.62 -5.83
N GLY A 849 5.81 50.48 -6.80
CA GLY A 849 7.17 51.00 -6.94
C GLY A 849 8.20 49.94 -7.36
N ARG A 850 7.77 48.74 -7.77
CA ARG A 850 8.62 47.66 -8.30
C ARG A 850 8.57 47.63 -9.82
N ASP A 851 9.66 47.24 -10.47
CA ASP A 851 9.69 47.04 -11.92
C ASP A 851 8.98 45.72 -12.28
N VAL A 852 7.72 45.81 -12.73
CA VAL A 852 6.98 44.66 -13.27
C VAL A 852 7.14 44.67 -14.79
N ARG A 853 7.88 43.68 -15.30
CA ARG A 853 8.24 43.58 -16.73
C ARG A 853 7.18 42.80 -17.51
N VAL A 854 7.01 43.14 -18.78
CA VAL A 854 6.09 42.41 -19.66
C VAL A 854 6.74 41.12 -20.14
N LEU A 855 6.08 39.99 -19.92
CA LEU A 855 6.46 38.69 -20.46
C LEU A 855 5.19 37.90 -20.79
N TYR A 856 4.79 37.94 -22.06
CA TYR A 856 3.62 37.21 -22.55
C TYR A 856 3.80 35.70 -22.43
N GLN A 857 2.71 34.94 -22.50
CA GLN A 857 2.76 33.48 -22.55
C GLN A 857 3.48 32.98 -23.82
N ALA A 858 3.58 31.66 -23.99
CA ALA A 858 4.44 31.06 -24.99
C ALA A 858 3.89 29.76 -25.57
N THR A 859 4.36 29.44 -26.76
CA THR A 859 4.08 28.19 -27.45
C THR A 859 5.30 27.29 -27.52
N ASP A 860 5.06 26.00 -27.78
CA ASP A 860 6.09 25.01 -28.11
C ASP A 860 6.16 24.84 -29.64
N PRO A 861 7.18 25.40 -30.32
CA PRO A 861 7.33 25.28 -31.76
C PRO A 861 7.55 23.84 -32.23
N GLU A 862 8.09 22.93 -31.41
CA GLU A 862 8.32 21.54 -31.84
C GLU A 862 6.99 20.80 -32.01
N LEU A 863 6.02 21.11 -31.15
CA LEU A 863 4.68 20.51 -31.20
C LEU A 863 3.76 21.24 -32.19
N PHE A 864 3.74 22.57 -32.13
CA PHE A 864 2.80 23.42 -32.88
C PHE A 864 3.37 23.95 -34.20
N ALA A 865 4.50 23.47 -34.71
CA ALA A 865 4.99 23.91 -36.03
C ALA A 865 3.93 23.72 -37.14
N PRO A 866 3.85 24.65 -38.11
CA PRO A 866 2.99 24.49 -39.29
C PRO A 866 3.59 23.43 -40.24
N ALA A 867 2.80 22.43 -40.65
CA ALA A 867 3.24 21.38 -41.57
C ALA A 867 3.55 21.93 -42.98
N ASP A 868 4.44 21.30 -43.74
CA ASP A 868 4.72 21.66 -45.15
C ASP A 868 3.60 21.11 -46.06
N PRO A 869 2.89 21.91 -46.87
CA PRO A 869 1.75 21.46 -47.66
C PRO A 869 2.05 20.44 -48.79
N SER A 870 3.30 19.96 -48.94
CA SER A 870 3.70 19.07 -50.05
C SER A 870 3.84 17.60 -49.62
N PRO A 871 3.08 16.66 -50.23
CA PRO A 871 3.20 15.22 -49.93
C PRO A 871 4.55 14.58 -50.30
N ALA A 872 5.43 15.30 -51.03
CA ALA A 872 6.68 14.75 -51.56
C ALA A 872 7.89 14.92 -50.62
N HIS A 873 7.75 15.68 -49.53
CA HIS A 873 8.80 15.92 -48.52
C HIS A 873 8.31 15.71 -47.08
N ALA A 874 7.31 14.84 -46.91
CA ALA A 874 6.82 14.42 -45.61
C ALA A 874 7.98 13.99 -44.70
N SER A 875 8.15 14.71 -43.59
CA SER A 875 8.95 14.24 -42.46
C SER A 875 8.33 12.94 -41.92
N PRO A 876 9.05 12.07 -41.19
CA PRO A 876 8.44 10.97 -40.45
C PRO A 876 7.25 11.39 -39.56
N ALA A 877 7.16 12.67 -39.16
CA ALA A 877 6.05 13.27 -38.42
C ALA A 877 4.74 13.45 -39.24
N ASP A 878 4.81 13.48 -40.57
CA ASP A 878 3.65 13.74 -41.44
C ASP A 878 2.89 12.44 -41.79
N ALA A 879 3.56 11.28 -41.77
CA ALA A 879 2.91 9.98 -41.91
C ALA A 879 2.06 9.61 -40.68
N SER A 880 2.45 10.08 -39.48
CA SER A 880 1.66 9.97 -38.25
C SER A 880 0.48 10.94 -38.17
N PHE A 881 0.37 11.92 -39.08
CA PHE A 881 -0.67 12.95 -39.02
C PHE A 881 -2.07 12.36 -39.21
N ALA A 882 -2.25 11.40 -40.13
CA ALA A 882 -3.54 10.74 -40.36
C ALA A 882 -3.94 9.82 -39.19
N ASP A 883 -2.95 9.16 -38.57
CA ASP A 883 -3.16 8.23 -37.45
C ASP A 883 -3.36 8.96 -36.10
N ALA A 884 -2.84 10.19 -35.96
CA ALA A 884 -2.96 11.03 -34.75
C ALA A 884 -4.17 12.00 -34.77
N MET A 885 -4.92 12.07 -35.87
CA MET A 885 -6.10 12.92 -35.97
C MET A 885 -7.28 12.34 -35.18
N PRO A 886 -7.99 13.14 -34.36
CA PRO A 886 -9.21 12.69 -33.73
C PRO A 886 -10.26 12.27 -34.77
N SER A 887 -10.91 11.12 -34.55
CA SER A 887 -11.93 10.60 -35.47
C SER A 887 -13.12 11.56 -35.62
N GLY A 888 -13.56 11.81 -36.86
CA GLY A 888 -14.79 12.55 -37.16
C GLY A 888 -14.65 14.06 -37.40
N ILE A 889 -13.44 14.55 -37.70
CA ILE A 889 -13.18 15.96 -38.06
C ILE A 889 -13.15 16.13 -39.58
N ALA A 890 -13.88 17.12 -40.09
CA ALA A 890 -13.82 17.51 -41.49
C ALA A 890 -12.67 18.51 -41.70
N LEU A 891 -11.65 18.09 -42.45
CA LEU A 891 -10.46 18.89 -42.78
C LEU A 891 -10.86 20.30 -43.28
N GLY A 892 -10.37 21.32 -42.58
CA GLY A 892 -10.38 22.72 -43.01
C GLY A 892 -11.74 23.42 -42.94
N ARG A 893 -12.76 22.86 -42.28
CA ARG A 893 -14.10 23.50 -42.18
C ARG A 893 -14.64 23.66 -40.77
N ASP A 894 -14.17 22.86 -39.83
CA ASP A 894 -14.73 22.85 -38.48
C ASP A 894 -14.30 24.07 -37.66
N VAL A 895 -15.24 24.61 -36.87
CA VAL A 895 -15.00 25.63 -35.86
C VAL A 895 -14.75 24.92 -34.53
N VAL A 896 -13.58 25.09 -33.92
CA VAL A 896 -13.15 24.28 -32.78
C VAL A 896 -13.01 25.09 -31.51
N PHE A 897 -13.47 24.55 -30.38
CA PHE A 897 -13.18 25.06 -29.05
C PHE A 897 -12.65 23.95 -28.14
N VAL A 898 -11.50 24.18 -27.50
CA VAL A 898 -10.90 23.25 -26.53
C VAL A 898 -10.82 23.92 -25.16
N GLY A 899 -11.63 23.48 -24.21
CA GLY A 899 -11.63 23.97 -22.83
C GLY A 899 -12.91 23.61 -22.09
N GLN A 900 -12.87 23.61 -20.76
CA GLN A 900 -14.04 23.26 -19.95
C GLN A 900 -15.12 24.37 -19.90
N ALA A 901 -16.37 23.96 -19.69
CA ALA A 901 -17.42 24.87 -19.25
C ALA A 901 -17.14 25.36 -17.81
N ARG A 902 -17.53 26.60 -17.51
CA ARG A 902 -17.24 27.23 -16.21
C ARG A 902 -18.27 26.79 -15.16
N PRO A 903 -17.93 26.82 -13.86
CA PRO A 903 -18.92 26.63 -12.79
C PRO A 903 -20.10 27.62 -12.88
N THR A 904 -19.86 28.81 -13.46
CA THR A 904 -20.86 29.87 -13.63
C THR A 904 -21.75 29.69 -14.87
N GLY A 905 -21.50 28.66 -15.71
CA GLY A 905 -22.24 28.40 -16.94
C GLY A 905 -21.35 28.11 -18.16
N PRO A 906 -21.96 27.87 -19.34
CA PRO A 906 -21.23 27.63 -20.58
C PRO A 906 -20.43 28.86 -21.03
N ARG A 907 -19.48 28.66 -21.94
CA ARG A 907 -18.66 29.75 -22.50
C ARG A 907 -19.47 30.54 -23.53
N LYS A 908 -19.51 31.87 -23.36
CA LYS A 908 -20.29 32.78 -24.22
C LYS A 908 -19.96 32.61 -25.71
N ILE A 909 -18.68 32.53 -26.07
CA ILE A 909 -18.26 32.41 -27.49
C ILE A 909 -18.79 31.14 -28.15
N VAL A 910 -18.86 30.02 -27.42
CA VAL A 910 -19.39 28.75 -27.93
C VAL A 910 -20.89 28.88 -28.15
N MET A 911 -21.61 29.45 -27.18
CA MET A 911 -23.06 29.65 -27.30
C MET A 911 -23.42 30.61 -28.44
N ASP A 912 -22.67 31.70 -28.60
CA ASP A 912 -22.89 32.68 -29.65
C ASP A 912 -22.53 32.10 -31.03
N ALA A 913 -21.52 31.24 -31.13
CA ALA A 913 -21.16 30.55 -32.36
C ALA A 913 -22.26 29.56 -32.79
N LEU A 914 -22.84 28.82 -31.85
CA LEU A 914 -24.00 27.97 -32.11
C LEU A 914 -25.22 28.82 -32.52
N ALA A 915 -25.47 29.95 -31.85
CA ALA A 915 -26.54 30.89 -32.23
C ALA A 915 -26.30 31.56 -33.60
N ALA A 916 -25.03 31.67 -34.03
CA ALA A 916 -24.66 32.13 -35.36
C ALA A 916 -24.97 31.08 -36.45
N GLY A 917 -25.20 29.81 -36.07
CA GLY A 917 -25.43 28.69 -36.96
C GLY A 917 -24.13 28.00 -37.41
N LEU A 918 -23.03 28.18 -36.68
CA LEU A 918 -21.75 27.54 -36.98
C LEU A 918 -21.73 26.10 -36.48
N ASP A 919 -21.05 25.21 -37.21
CA ASP A 919 -20.81 23.83 -36.77
C ASP A 919 -19.59 23.80 -35.84
N VAL A 920 -19.86 23.89 -34.53
CA VAL A 920 -18.83 23.99 -33.50
C VAL A 920 -18.51 22.62 -32.92
N GLN A 921 -17.22 22.26 -32.89
CA GLN A 921 -16.71 21.05 -32.26
C GLN A 921 -16.02 21.40 -30.94
N VAL A 922 -16.53 20.83 -29.83
CA VAL A 922 -16.14 21.20 -28.47
C VAL A 922 -15.52 20.03 -27.74
N TRP A 923 -14.30 20.23 -27.23
CA TRP A 923 -13.62 19.33 -26.30
C TRP A 923 -13.52 19.95 -24.91
N GLY A 924 -13.81 19.15 -23.89
CA GLY A 924 -13.63 19.52 -22.50
C GLY A 924 -14.74 18.96 -21.59
N PRO A 925 -14.50 18.92 -20.29
CA PRO A 925 -15.49 18.44 -19.34
C PRO A 925 -16.64 19.44 -19.17
N ARG A 926 -17.77 18.93 -18.67
CA ARG A 926 -18.99 19.68 -18.30
C ARG A 926 -19.81 20.26 -19.46
N TRP A 927 -19.51 19.93 -20.71
CA TRP A 927 -20.29 20.41 -21.85
C TRP A 927 -21.56 19.61 -22.15
N GLY A 928 -21.62 18.33 -21.78
CA GLY A 928 -22.69 17.42 -22.18
C GLY A 928 -24.12 17.81 -21.76
N THR A 929 -24.28 18.74 -20.81
CA THR A 929 -25.60 19.30 -20.41
C THR A 929 -25.88 20.70 -20.96
N HIS A 930 -24.91 21.31 -21.65
CA HIS A 930 -24.97 22.69 -22.12
C HIS A 930 -25.12 22.83 -23.64
N ILE A 931 -24.66 21.84 -24.40
CA ILE A 931 -24.71 21.84 -25.87
C ILE A 931 -25.27 20.51 -26.38
N PRO A 932 -25.84 20.47 -27.61
CA PRO A 932 -26.25 19.24 -28.25
C PRO A 932 -25.09 18.23 -28.40
N ALA A 933 -25.40 16.94 -28.34
CA ALA A 933 -24.41 15.87 -28.30
C ALA A 933 -23.53 15.81 -29.57
N GLU A 934 -24.07 16.23 -30.71
CA GLU A 934 -23.37 16.30 -31.99
C GLU A 934 -22.20 17.30 -32.00
N HIS A 935 -22.22 18.30 -31.13
CA HIS A 935 -21.17 19.32 -31.00
C HIS A 935 -20.15 19.00 -29.91
N TRP A 936 -20.40 18.00 -29.06
CA TRP A 936 -19.51 17.62 -27.97
C TRP A 936 -18.70 16.37 -28.33
N ARG A 937 -17.37 16.52 -28.48
CA ARG A 937 -16.48 15.46 -28.97
C ARG A 937 -15.81 14.65 -27.87
N GLY A 938 -15.85 15.11 -26.62
CA GLY A 938 -15.34 14.37 -25.47
C GLY A 938 -14.88 15.26 -24.33
N GLU A 939 -14.57 14.62 -23.20
CA GLU A 939 -14.12 15.31 -21.98
C GLU A 939 -12.64 15.70 -22.00
N PHE A 940 -11.82 14.98 -22.77
CA PHE A 940 -10.38 15.15 -22.78
C PHE A 940 -9.84 14.99 -24.19
N LEU A 941 -8.84 15.81 -24.53
CA LEU A 941 -8.06 15.70 -25.75
C LEU A 941 -6.58 15.58 -25.34
N PRO A 942 -5.88 14.50 -25.74
CA PRO A 942 -4.45 14.37 -25.51
C PRO A 942 -3.65 15.56 -26.06
N ASN A 943 -2.60 15.98 -25.36
CA ASN A 943 -1.84 17.19 -25.71
C ASN A 943 -1.13 17.06 -27.08
N ASP A 944 -0.66 15.86 -27.42
CA ASP A 944 -0.06 15.53 -28.71
C ASP A 944 -1.07 15.58 -29.88
N GLN A 945 -2.37 15.44 -29.60
CA GLN A 945 -3.45 15.60 -30.59
C GLN A 945 -3.91 17.05 -30.74
N LEU A 946 -3.50 17.96 -29.85
CA LEU A 946 -3.93 19.37 -29.88
C LEU A 946 -3.38 20.11 -31.12
N ALA A 947 -2.10 19.91 -31.44
CA ALA A 947 -1.50 20.55 -32.60
C ALA A 947 -2.04 20.00 -33.95
N PRO A 948 -2.19 18.67 -34.15
CA PRO A 948 -2.91 18.13 -35.31
C PRO A 948 -4.32 18.71 -35.46
N LEU A 949 -5.09 18.78 -34.37
CA LEU A 949 -6.42 19.39 -34.36
C LEU A 949 -6.38 20.85 -34.85
N TYR A 950 -5.47 21.65 -34.30
CA TYR A 950 -5.36 23.07 -34.67
C TYR A 950 -4.98 23.27 -36.14
N ARG A 951 -4.06 22.45 -36.66
CA ARG A 951 -3.67 22.48 -38.08
C ARG A 951 -4.82 22.09 -39.01
N ALA A 952 -5.65 21.11 -38.60
CA ALA A 952 -6.75 20.61 -39.40
C ALA A 952 -8.03 21.46 -39.33
N SER A 953 -8.16 22.32 -38.33
CA SER A 953 -9.39 23.11 -38.09
C SER A 953 -9.49 24.32 -39.03
N GLY A 954 -10.74 24.73 -39.34
CA GLY A 954 -10.98 25.95 -40.10
C GLY A 954 -10.70 27.20 -39.25
N VAL A 955 -11.26 27.24 -38.04
CA VAL A 955 -11.14 28.33 -37.07
C VAL A 955 -11.08 27.79 -35.65
N ILE A 956 -10.20 28.33 -34.81
CA ILE A 956 -10.14 28.09 -33.38
C ILE A 956 -10.82 29.24 -32.63
N LEU A 957 -11.80 28.89 -31.79
CA LEU A 957 -12.43 29.81 -30.87
C LEU A 957 -11.63 29.89 -29.57
N ASN A 958 -11.43 31.11 -29.10
CA ASN A 958 -10.82 31.40 -27.82
C ASN A 958 -11.72 32.34 -27.00
N ASP A 959 -11.68 32.19 -25.69
CA ASP A 959 -12.19 33.20 -24.78
C ASP A 959 -11.35 33.26 -23.49
N HIS A 960 -11.42 34.39 -22.80
CA HIS A 960 -10.65 34.63 -21.59
C HIS A 960 -11.51 34.50 -20.33
N HIS A 961 -10.84 34.42 -19.18
CA HIS A 961 -11.47 34.76 -17.91
C HIS A 961 -11.79 36.26 -17.85
N ALA A 962 -12.89 36.61 -17.18
CA ALA A 962 -13.38 37.99 -17.19
C ALA A 962 -12.33 38.96 -16.59
N ASP A 963 -11.66 38.53 -15.52
CA ASP A 963 -10.50 39.19 -14.92
C ASP A 963 -9.32 39.30 -15.89
N MET A 964 -8.96 38.22 -16.59
CA MET A 964 -7.91 38.23 -17.61
C MET A 964 -8.22 39.23 -18.73
N ALA A 965 -9.44 39.20 -19.28
CA ALA A 965 -9.88 40.11 -20.33
C ALA A 965 -9.86 41.57 -19.86
N ALA A 966 -10.42 41.85 -18.67
CA ALA A 966 -10.46 43.18 -18.07
C ALA A 966 -9.07 43.76 -17.73
N HIS A 967 -8.04 42.92 -17.70
CA HIS A 967 -6.69 43.31 -17.35
C HIS A 967 -5.66 43.02 -18.46
N GLY A 968 -6.09 42.67 -19.67
CA GLY A 968 -5.19 42.52 -20.82
C GLY A 968 -4.29 41.28 -20.79
N PHE A 969 -4.69 40.21 -20.09
CA PHE A 969 -3.94 38.94 -20.07
C PHE A 969 -4.40 38.05 -21.22
N ILE A 970 -3.50 37.81 -22.17
CA ILE A 970 -3.77 36.98 -23.36
C ILE A 970 -3.60 35.49 -23.00
N ALA A 971 -4.59 34.66 -23.33
CA ALA A 971 -4.63 33.22 -23.06
C ALA A 971 -3.63 32.43 -23.92
N ASN A 972 -3.04 31.36 -23.36
CA ASN A 972 -2.03 30.55 -24.05
C ASN A 972 -2.51 29.94 -25.36
N ARG A 973 -3.80 29.55 -25.41
CA ARG A 973 -4.43 28.93 -26.58
C ARG A 973 -4.21 29.73 -27.87
N ILE A 974 -4.16 31.07 -27.77
CA ILE A 974 -3.93 31.93 -28.94
C ILE A 974 -2.51 31.72 -29.48
N PHE A 975 -1.50 31.63 -28.61
CA PHE A 975 -0.12 31.39 -29.01
C PHE A 975 0.02 30.03 -29.71
N ASP A 976 -0.54 28.98 -29.12
CA ASP A 976 -0.50 27.62 -29.68
C ASP A 976 -1.25 27.50 -31.00
N ALA A 977 -2.44 28.08 -31.09
CA ALA A 977 -3.25 28.06 -32.31
C ALA A 977 -2.58 28.83 -33.46
N LEU A 978 -2.02 30.02 -33.19
CA LEU A 978 -1.31 30.79 -34.20
C LEU A 978 0.00 30.14 -34.62
N ALA A 979 0.74 29.51 -33.69
CA ALA A 979 1.94 28.74 -34.02
C ALA A 979 1.62 27.56 -34.94
N ALA A 980 0.48 26.89 -34.74
CA ALA A 980 -0.05 25.87 -35.65
C ALA A 980 -0.52 26.43 -37.00
N GLY A 981 -0.47 27.74 -37.19
CA GLY A 981 -0.97 28.44 -38.37
C GLY A 981 -2.49 28.58 -38.41
N ALA A 982 -3.22 28.26 -37.34
CA ALA A 982 -4.68 28.28 -37.33
C ALA A 982 -5.27 29.71 -37.35
N ARG A 983 -6.50 29.85 -37.84
CA ARG A 983 -7.28 31.11 -37.74
C ARG A 983 -7.90 31.19 -36.35
N VAL A 984 -7.85 32.35 -35.70
CA VAL A 984 -8.30 32.48 -34.31
C VAL A 984 -9.35 33.60 -34.17
N ILE A 985 -10.50 33.26 -33.57
CA ILE A 985 -11.49 34.25 -33.13
C ILE A 985 -11.50 34.29 -31.60
N SER A 986 -11.45 35.49 -31.01
CA SER A 986 -11.45 35.69 -29.56
C SER A 986 -12.47 36.73 -29.10
N ASP A 987 -12.81 36.72 -27.81
CA ASP A 987 -13.35 37.90 -27.12
C ASP A 987 -12.33 39.07 -27.12
N PRO A 988 -12.79 40.33 -27.01
CA PRO A 988 -11.89 41.49 -27.00
C PRO A 988 -11.07 41.53 -25.70
N VAL A 989 -9.75 41.70 -25.86
CA VAL A 989 -8.79 41.86 -24.76
C VAL A 989 -7.77 42.92 -25.13
N ASP A 990 -7.53 43.86 -24.22
CA ASP A 990 -6.55 44.93 -24.40
C ASP A 990 -5.16 44.35 -24.69
N GLY A 991 -4.55 44.79 -25.79
CA GLY A 991 -3.23 44.37 -26.24
C GLY A 991 -3.19 43.22 -27.25
N LEU A 992 -4.34 42.60 -27.60
CA LEU A 992 -4.38 41.57 -28.64
C LEU A 992 -3.87 42.07 -30.00
N ASP A 993 -4.39 43.19 -30.48
CA ASP A 993 -4.02 43.77 -31.79
C ASP A 993 -2.56 44.25 -31.80
N GLU A 994 -2.04 44.71 -30.66
CA GLU A 994 -0.64 45.14 -30.54
C GLU A 994 0.33 43.95 -30.68
N VAL A 995 -0.04 42.80 -30.11
CA VAL A 995 0.80 41.59 -30.12
C VAL A 995 0.64 40.82 -31.42
N PHE A 996 -0.61 40.65 -31.89
CA PHE A 996 -0.94 39.74 -32.99
C PHE A 996 -1.37 40.40 -34.30
N GLY A 997 -1.59 41.72 -34.32
CA GLY A 997 -2.15 42.41 -35.48
C GLY A 997 -3.48 41.78 -35.90
N THR A 998 -3.71 41.63 -37.20
CA THR A 998 -4.93 41.04 -37.76
C THR A 998 -4.99 39.51 -37.69
N ALA A 999 -3.98 38.84 -37.11
CA ALA A 999 -3.92 37.38 -37.03
C ALA A 999 -4.99 36.78 -36.10
N VAL A 1000 -5.48 37.57 -35.15
CA VAL A 1000 -6.61 37.24 -34.27
C VAL A 1000 -7.74 38.21 -34.57
N GLN A 1001 -8.95 37.70 -34.73
CA GLN A 1001 -10.13 38.55 -34.93
C GLN A 1001 -10.98 38.55 -33.68
N THR A 1002 -11.38 39.73 -33.20
CA THR A 1002 -12.27 39.84 -32.04
C THR A 1002 -13.74 39.91 -32.46
N TYR A 1003 -14.64 39.34 -31.66
CA TYR A 1003 -16.09 39.44 -31.89
C TYR A 1003 -16.79 40.15 -30.73
N SER A 1004 -17.88 40.86 -31.00
CA SER A 1004 -18.75 41.45 -29.97
C SER A 1004 -20.19 40.95 -30.06
N THR A 1005 -20.61 40.51 -31.24
CA THR A 1005 -21.99 40.12 -31.55
C THR A 1005 -22.05 38.75 -32.22
N VAL A 1006 -23.22 38.10 -32.18
CA VAL A 1006 -23.48 36.85 -32.91
C VAL A 1006 -23.27 37.02 -34.42
N GLU A 1007 -23.56 38.22 -34.95
CA GLU A 1007 -23.36 38.53 -36.37
C GLU A 1007 -21.88 38.61 -36.75
N ASP A 1008 -21.02 39.09 -35.84
CA ASP A 1008 -19.57 39.05 -36.04
C ASP A 1008 -19.09 37.59 -36.19
N LEU A 1009 -19.58 36.68 -35.35
CA LEU A 1009 -19.23 35.26 -35.45
C LEU A 1009 -19.75 34.62 -36.72
N ARG A 1010 -20.97 34.95 -37.16
CA ARG A 1010 -21.51 34.49 -38.45
C ARG A 1010 -20.60 34.91 -39.61
N ARG A 1011 -20.16 36.17 -39.62
CA ARG A 1011 -19.25 36.71 -40.64
C ARG A 1011 -17.84 36.12 -40.57
N LEU A 1012 -17.26 36.03 -39.37
CA LEU A 1012 -15.90 35.55 -39.16
C LEU A 1012 -15.77 34.02 -39.31
N GLY A 1013 -16.85 33.28 -39.06
CA GLY A 1013 -16.93 31.83 -39.21
C GLY A 1013 -17.24 31.37 -40.63
N ASP A 1014 -17.59 32.26 -41.57
CA ASP A 1014 -17.88 31.91 -42.96
C ASP A 1014 -16.57 31.65 -43.76
N PRO A 1015 -16.34 30.42 -44.26
CA PRO A 1015 -15.14 30.08 -45.01
C PRO A 1015 -14.92 30.94 -46.26
N ALA A 1016 -15.98 31.50 -46.86
CA ALA A 1016 -15.87 32.31 -48.06
C ALA A 1016 -15.09 33.61 -47.85
N GLY A 1017 -15.01 34.12 -46.61
CA GLY A 1017 -14.34 35.38 -46.27
C GLY A 1017 -12.94 35.23 -45.66
N TRP A 1018 -12.50 34.00 -45.39
CA TRP A 1018 -11.35 33.77 -44.52
C TRP A 1018 -10.02 34.35 -45.01
N ASP A 1019 -9.68 34.21 -46.29
CA ASP A 1019 -8.40 34.72 -46.81
C ASP A 1019 -8.33 36.25 -46.77
N ALA A 1020 -9.47 36.92 -46.94
CA ALA A 1020 -9.55 38.38 -46.84
C ALA A 1020 -9.46 38.88 -45.38
N ILE A 1021 -9.94 38.08 -44.42
CA ILE A 1021 -10.03 38.45 -43.01
C ILE A 1021 -8.75 38.08 -42.24
N PHE A 1022 -8.30 36.84 -42.39
CA PHE A 1022 -7.19 36.24 -41.64
C PHE A 1022 -5.88 36.18 -42.43
N GLY A 1023 -5.91 36.57 -43.71
CA GLY A 1023 -4.78 36.47 -44.62
C GLY A 1023 -4.71 35.13 -45.36
N SER A 1024 -3.90 35.09 -46.42
CA SER A 1024 -3.62 33.88 -47.19
C SER A 1024 -2.87 32.83 -46.36
N ASP A 1025 -2.85 31.59 -46.82
CA ASP A 1025 -2.11 30.52 -46.14
C ASP A 1025 -0.61 30.82 -46.00
N GLU A 1026 -0.01 31.51 -46.98
CA GLU A 1026 1.38 31.99 -46.91
C GLU A 1026 1.56 33.02 -45.78
N GLN A 1027 0.67 34.01 -45.70
CA GLN A 1027 0.69 35.03 -44.63
C GLN A 1027 0.48 34.42 -43.24
N ARG A 1028 -0.40 33.42 -43.13
CA ARG A 1028 -0.61 32.66 -41.89
C ARG A 1028 0.61 31.84 -41.50
N ARG A 1029 1.29 31.21 -42.47
CA ARG A 1029 2.54 30.47 -42.24
C ARG A 1029 3.65 31.41 -41.78
N ASP A 1030 3.82 32.55 -42.42
CA ASP A 1030 4.81 33.57 -42.00
C ASP A 1030 4.52 34.05 -40.58
N ARG A 1031 3.23 34.27 -40.26
CA ARG A 1031 2.82 34.65 -38.91
C ARG A 1031 3.09 33.55 -37.89
N ALA A 1032 2.82 32.29 -38.23
CA ALA A 1032 3.14 31.15 -37.39
C ALA A 1032 4.64 31.06 -37.07
N LEU A 1033 5.50 31.24 -38.08
CA LEU A 1033 6.96 31.28 -37.92
C LEU A 1033 7.40 32.46 -37.04
N GLN A 1034 6.76 33.63 -37.19
CA GLN A 1034 7.02 34.77 -36.32
C GLN A 1034 6.64 34.48 -34.85
N VAL A 1035 5.46 33.91 -34.61
CA VAL A 1035 5.01 33.54 -33.26
C VAL A 1035 5.94 32.50 -32.65
N ALA A 1036 6.38 31.49 -33.41
CA ALA A 1036 7.35 30.50 -32.97
C ALA A 1036 8.72 31.14 -32.62
N ALA A 1037 9.16 32.17 -33.36
CA ALA A 1037 10.41 32.86 -33.09
C ALA A 1037 10.34 33.79 -31.86
N GLU A 1038 9.29 34.60 -31.76
CA GLU A 1038 9.16 35.68 -30.76
C GLU A 1038 8.47 35.25 -29.46
N HIS A 1039 7.59 34.25 -29.53
CA HIS A 1039 6.75 33.80 -28.42
C HIS A 1039 6.90 32.31 -28.13
N SER A 1040 8.09 31.73 -28.33
CA SER A 1040 8.40 30.37 -27.87
C SER A 1040 8.86 30.29 -26.42
N PHE A 1041 8.74 29.13 -25.81
CA PHE A 1041 9.34 28.85 -24.50
C PHE A 1041 10.86 29.09 -24.51
N ALA A 1042 11.55 28.79 -25.61
CA ALA A 1042 12.97 29.12 -25.78
C ALA A 1042 13.23 30.64 -25.68
N ALA A 1043 12.37 31.48 -26.25
CA ALA A 1043 12.47 32.93 -26.11
C ALA A 1043 12.24 33.39 -24.67
N ARG A 1044 11.25 32.80 -23.98
CA ARG A 1044 10.96 33.11 -22.57
C ARG A 1044 12.07 32.68 -21.63
N ALA A 1045 12.60 31.48 -21.82
CA ALA A 1045 13.75 30.97 -21.07
C ALA A 1045 14.96 31.91 -21.21
N ARG A 1046 15.27 32.39 -22.43
CA ARG A 1046 16.33 33.40 -22.62
C ARG A 1046 16.08 34.67 -21.83
N THR A 1047 14.89 35.25 -21.93
CA THR A 1047 14.55 36.49 -21.18
C THR A 1047 14.66 36.29 -19.66
N LEU A 1048 14.18 35.16 -19.14
CA LEU A 1048 14.26 34.84 -17.72
C LEU A 1048 15.71 34.65 -17.26
N VAL A 1049 16.50 33.88 -17.99
CA VAL A 1049 17.92 33.65 -17.69
C VAL A 1049 18.72 34.95 -17.73
N ASP A 1050 18.50 35.80 -18.72
CA ASP A 1050 19.19 37.09 -18.83
C ASP A 1050 18.84 38.01 -17.66
N ALA A 1051 17.57 38.05 -17.25
CA ALA A 1051 17.13 38.84 -16.11
C ALA A 1051 17.72 38.34 -14.79
N VAL A 1052 17.78 37.01 -14.58
CA VAL A 1052 18.42 36.41 -13.40
C VAL A 1052 19.91 36.72 -13.38
N ARG A 1053 20.62 36.57 -14.51
CA ARG A 1053 22.05 36.92 -14.64
C ARG A 1053 22.31 38.40 -14.43
N GLU A 1054 21.40 39.27 -14.85
CA GLU A 1054 21.48 40.71 -14.60
C GLU A 1054 21.31 41.02 -13.11
N PHE A 1055 20.33 40.39 -12.45
CA PHE A 1055 20.06 40.56 -11.02
C PHE A 1055 21.23 40.08 -10.16
N ASP A 1056 21.72 38.86 -10.41
CA ASP A 1056 22.82 38.24 -9.65
C ASP A 1056 24.11 39.08 -9.77
N ARG A 1057 24.42 39.62 -10.97
CA ARG A 1057 25.56 40.54 -11.18
C ARG A 1057 25.43 41.85 -10.41
N ARG A 1058 24.22 42.30 -10.10
CA ARG A 1058 23.96 43.54 -9.35
C ARG A 1058 23.98 43.34 -7.83
N GLY A 1059 24.00 42.10 -7.34
CA GLY A 1059 23.74 41.81 -5.92
C GLY A 1059 24.20 40.46 -5.38
N ARG A 1060 25.49 40.12 -5.56
CA ARG A 1060 26.23 39.25 -4.62
C ARG A 1060 27.44 39.97 -4.05
#